data_AF-A0A940MGP0-F1
#
_entry.id   AF-A0A940MGP0-F1
#
_cell.length_a   1.000
_cell.length_b   1.000
_cell.length_c   1.000
_cell.angle_alpha   90.00
_cell.angle_beta   90.00
_cell.angle_gamma   90.00
#
_symmetry.space_group_name_H-M   'P 1'
#
loop_
_entity.id
_entity.type
_entity.pdbx_description
1 polymer ?
#
loop_
_entity_poly.entity_id
_entity_poly.type
_entity_poly.pdbx_seq_one_letter_code
_entity_poly.pdbx_strand_id
1 'polypeptide(L)'
;MASRTSGKGSQGAAGTAKPRAARTTGAAKKAAAPPARKAAQKAAPAKKTAAKKAPAKKAPAKKATARPAPRPAPSPTGGVYRLVKAVWLGAAHGVGGAMRGIGRGAKGLDPAHRKDGIGLLLLALALIVAAGTWSDLQGPVGDLVTMLITGAFGRLDLLVPILLGAIAVRLILYPQRPEANGRIVIGLSALVLGVLGLVHIACGAPGRAAGMQAMRDAGGLIGWAVSEPLIFAMGAALAVPVLLLLTVFGLLVVTATPVNAIPQRLRLLGIRLRVIAPTDEEAAELAAEYAGHDGDDGAGAPYDEPWRDAPSPAAPGRRGGTSRRGGDAVFDHDRAEADALSKRKKPRRPSSEPQFGRHMDPVDVAAAAAAALDGAVLNGMPPSPLVADLTQGVTGNVRRPEAEDGTDSPDGTDATGSAAERSPSVPTARGAAAKAAKATKSVKNPEAPSDAGDDAPAGGKTGTGAFADLTKPAPEPADGLPPRAEQLQLAGDVTYSLPSIDLLERGGPGKTRTAANDAVAQSLTTVFTEFKVDAAVTGFTRGPTVTRYEVELGKAVKVERITALAKNIAYAVASPDVRIISPIPGKSAVGIEIPNTDREMVNLGDVLRLAGDDDADPMLVAFGKDVEGGYVMHSLAKMPHMLVAGATGSGKSSCINCLITSVMMRATPEDVRLVLVDPKRVELTAYEGIPHLITPIITNPKRAAEALQWVVREMDLRYDDLAAFGFRHIDDFNRAVREGKVKLPEGSERELQPYPYLLVIVDELADLMMVAPRDVEDAIVRITQLARAAGIHLVLATQRPSVDVVTGLIKANVPSRLAFATSSLADSRVILDQPGAEKLIGKGDGLFLPMGANKPTRLQGAFVTEEEIGAVVQHCKDQMAPVFREDVVVGTQKKKEIDEDIGDDLDLLCQAAELVVSTQFGSTSMLQRKLRVGFAKAGRLMDLMESRDIVGPSEGSKARDVLVKADELDGVLSVIRGESS
;
A
#
# COMPACT_ATOMS: atom_id res chain seq x y z
N MET A 1 -67.63 -7.39 -21.21
CA MET A 1 -67.53 -8.68 -21.92
C MET A 1 -66.38 -9.48 -21.31
N ALA A 2 -66.51 -10.81 -21.20
CA ALA A 2 -65.50 -11.77 -20.73
C ALA A 2 -64.38 -11.22 -19.80
N SER A 3 -64.59 -11.30 -18.48
CA SER A 3 -63.58 -10.99 -17.43
C SER A 3 -62.27 -11.77 -17.66
N ARG A 4 -61.06 -11.19 -17.70
CA ARG A 4 -60.54 -9.86 -17.30
C ARG A 4 -60.54 -9.54 -15.79
N THR A 5 -59.34 -9.25 -15.28
CA THR A 5 -58.98 -8.36 -14.13
C THR A 5 -59.38 -8.72 -12.68
N SER A 6 -58.74 -8.22 -11.61
CA SER A 6 -57.34 -7.77 -11.39
C SER A 6 -57.12 -7.30 -9.92
N GLY A 7 -56.05 -7.78 -9.26
CA GLY A 7 -55.15 -6.98 -8.40
C GLY A 7 -55.61 -6.39 -7.05
N LYS A 8 -54.62 -5.81 -6.35
CA LYS A 8 -54.63 -5.13 -5.02
C LYS A 8 -54.93 -6.02 -3.79
N GLY A 9 -54.26 -5.89 -2.63
CA GLY A 9 -53.03 -5.13 -2.30
C GLY A 9 -53.15 -4.17 -1.11
N SER A 10 -52.57 -4.53 0.04
CA SER A 10 -52.25 -3.70 1.22
C SER A 10 -51.18 -4.45 2.06
N GLN A 11 -50.06 -3.82 2.48
CA GLN A 11 -49.87 -2.93 3.64
C GLN A 11 -50.25 -3.53 5.00
N GLY A 12 -49.41 -3.35 6.04
CA GLY A 12 -49.84 -3.57 7.44
C GLY A 12 -48.71 -3.81 8.46
N ALA A 13 -48.45 -2.81 9.30
CA ALA A 13 -47.38 -2.75 10.30
C ALA A 13 -47.39 -3.81 11.43
N ALA A 14 -46.26 -3.85 12.15
CA ALA A 14 -46.01 -4.58 13.40
C ALA A 14 -47.01 -4.33 14.56
N GLY A 15 -47.13 -5.29 15.49
CA GLY A 15 -47.87 -5.07 16.76
C GLY A 15 -47.89 -6.22 17.79
N THR A 16 -47.10 -6.07 18.85
CA THR A 16 -47.40 -6.40 20.28
C THR A 16 -48.08 -7.72 20.73
N ALA A 17 -47.39 -8.37 21.68
CA ALA A 17 -47.90 -8.84 23.00
C ALA A 17 -48.98 -9.94 23.18
N LYS A 18 -48.55 -10.99 23.92
CA LYS A 18 -49.26 -11.86 24.90
C LYS A 18 -50.25 -11.12 25.85
N PRO A 19 -51.10 -11.82 26.69
CA PRO A 19 -51.41 -13.28 26.78
C PRO A 19 -52.87 -13.73 27.18
N ARG A 20 -53.10 -15.06 27.22
CA ARG A 20 -53.71 -15.87 28.34
C ARG A 20 -55.15 -16.45 28.23
N ALA A 21 -55.26 -17.75 28.63
CA ALA A 21 -56.47 -18.54 28.98
C ALA A 21 -57.42 -18.98 27.83
N ALA A 22 -58.17 -20.10 27.87
CA ALA A 22 -58.66 -20.90 29.02
C ALA A 22 -58.88 -22.43 28.75
N ARG A 23 -59.42 -23.13 29.78
CA ARG A 23 -60.00 -24.50 29.93
C ARG A 23 -60.41 -25.27 28.63
N THR A 24 -60.23 -26.59 28.42
CA THR A 24 -60.23 -27.88 29.18
C THR A 24 -61.58 -28.62 29.38
N THR A 25 -61.76 -29.79 28.74
CA THR A 25 -62.50 -31.04 29.15
C THR A 25 -62.47 -32.06 27.98
N GLY A 26 -62.56 -33.40 28.13
CA GLY A 26 -62.45 -34.29 29.30
C GLY A 26 -63.07 -35.70 29.08
N ALA A 27 -62.32 -36.80 29.30
CA ALA A 27 -62.81 -38.21 29.29
C ALA A 27 -61.90 -39.14 30.16
N ALA A 28 -62.33 -40.33 30.61
CA ALA A 28 -61.67 -41.06 31.71
C ALA A 28 -61.85 -42.61 31.79
N LYS A 29 -61.17 -43.23 32.81
CA LYS A 29 -61.18 -44.64 33.34
C LYS A 29 -59.97 -45.51 32.89
N LYS A 30 -59.44 -46.51 33.63
CA LYS A 30 -59.33 -46.84 35.09
C LYS A 30 -58.35 -48.05 35.27
N ALA A 31 -57.89 -48.36 36.51
CA ALA A 31 -57.24 -49.60 37.00
C ALA A 31 -55.74 -49.81 36.65
N ALA A 32 -54.87 -50.50 37.43
CA ALA A 32 -54.91 -51.04 38.82
C ALA A 32 -53.47 -51.12 39.43
N ALA A 33 -53.31 -51.53 40.71
CA ALA A 33 -52.04 -51.56 41.48
C ALA A 33 -52.18 -52.46 42.76
N PRO A 34 -51.15 -52.66 43.64
CA PRO A 34 -49.75 -52.23 43.64
C PRO A 34 -48.75 -53.43 43.51
N PRO A 35 -47.98 -54.02 44.47
CA PRO A 35 -47.70 -53.76 45.92
C PRO A 35 -46.22 -53.78 46.41
N ALA A 36 -45.90 -52.91 47.41
CA ALA A 36 -45.03 -53.17 48.60
C ALA A 36 -43.48 -53.41 48.48
N ARG A 37 -42.60 -53.09 49.46
CA ARG A 37 -42.65 -52.27 50.71
C ARG A 37 -41.25 -52.01 51.36
N LYS A 38 -41.20 -50.90 52.16
CA LYS A 38 -40.29 -50.47 53.29
C LYS A 38 -39.16 -49.47 52.91
N ALA A 39 -38.93 -48.30 53.55
CA ALA A 39 -39.16 -47.72 54.90
C ALA A 39 -38.18 -48.20 56.01
N ALA A 40 -37.68 -47.41 56.98
CA ALA A 40 -37.58 -45.94 57.20
C ALA A 40 -36.58 -45.63 58.38
N GLN A 41 -36.36 -44.34 58.71
CA GLN A 41 -35.42 -43.79 59.73
C GLN A 41 -35.52 -44.35 61.17
N LYS A 42 -34.41 -44.33 61.97
CA LYS A 42 -34.39 -43.79 63.37
C LYS A 42 -33.01 -43.76 64.10
N ALA A 43 -32.79 -42.65 64.84
CA ALA A 43 -32.21 -42.46 66.21
C ALA A 43 -30.90 -43.13 66.71
N ALA A 44 -30.34 -42.54 67.78
CA ALA A 44 -29.14 -42.91 68.56
C ALA A 44 -29.53 -43.17 70.06
N PRO A 45 -28.67 -43.18 71.12
CA PRO A 45 -27.19 -43.10 71.23
C PRO A 45 -26.51 -44.03 72.30
N ALA A 46 -25.18 -43.85 72.52
CA ALA A 46 -24.49 -43.73 73.86
C ALA A 46 -23.32 -44.67 74.28
N LYS A 47 -22.27 -44.01 74.82
CA LYS A 47 -21.35 -44.37 75.95
C LYS A 47 -20.16 -45.39 75.85
N LYS A 48 -18.97 -44.82 76.16
CA LYS A 48 -17.87 -45.31 77.07
C LYS A 48 -16.73 -46.28 76.60
N THR A 49 -15.59 -45.66 76.27
CA THR A 49 -14.24 -45.82 76.90
C THR A 49 -13.61 -47.20 77.21
N ALA A 50 -12.47 -47.51 76.55
CA ALA A 50 -11.21 -48.05 77.15
C ALA A 50 -10.04 -48.02 76.13
N ALA A 51 -8.80 -48.37 76.55
CA ALA A 51 -7.57 -48.39 75.74
C ALA A 51 -6.90 -49.81 75.76
N LYS A 52 -5.77 -50.19 75.12
CA LYS A 52 -4.71 -49.48 74.37
C LYS A 52 -3.80 -50.53 73.63
N LYS A 53 -3.56 -50.45 72.30
CA LYS A 53 -2.28 -50.85 71.61
C LYS A 53 -2.30 -50.72 70.07
N ALA A 54 -1.12 -50.50 69.49
CA ALA A 54 -0.67 -50.68 68.09
C ALA A 54 -1.65 -50.44 66.90
N PRO A 55 -1.48 -49.35 66.12
CA PRO A 55 -2.24 -49.12 64.89
C PRO A 55 -1.50 -49.61 63.62
N ALA A 56 -2.20 -50.36 62.75
CA ALA A 56 -1.73 -50.68 61.39
C ALA A 56 -2.89 -50.75 60.37
N LYS A 57 -2.69 -50.14 59.20
CA LYS A 57 -3.51 -50.20 57.96
C LYS A 57 -5.03 -49.95 58.06
N LYS A 58 -5.47 -48.73 57.70
CA LYS A 58 -6.58 -48.48 56.75
C LYS A 58 -6.63 -47.02 56.27
N ALA A 59 -7.35 -46.76 55.18
CA ALA A 59 -7.24 -45.53 54.38
C ALA A 59 -7.92 -44.28 55.01
N PRO A 60 -7.40 -43.06 54.79
CA PRO A 60 -7.98 -41.82 55.30
C PRO A 60 -9.14 -41.30 54.44
N ALA A 61 -10.25 -40.95 55.07
CA ALA A 61 -11.38 -40.27 54.43
C ALA A 61 -11.17 -38.73 54.33
N LYS A 62 -11.89 -38.08 53.41
CA LYS A 62 -11.77 -36.66 53.08
C LYS A 62 -11.95 -35.74 54.30
N LYS A 63 -11.02 -34.81 54.52
CA LYS A 63 -11.13 -33.72 55.50
C LYS A 63 -11.38 -32.39 54.79
N ALA A 64 -12.20 -31.53 55.36
CA ALA A 64 -12.62 -30.28 54.73
C ALA A 64 -11.45 -29.32 54.46
N THR A 65 -11.50 -28.61 53.33
CA THR A 65 -10.51 -27.60 52.95
C THR A 65 -10.57 -26.38 53.86
N ALA A 66 -9.40 -25.85 54.22
CA ALA A 66 -9.30 -24.70 55.13
C ALA A 66 -9.77 -23.40 54.47
N ARG A 67 -10.33 -22.51 55.30
CA ARG A 67 -10.82 -21.17 54.92
C ARG A 67 -9.63 -20.29 54.47
N PRO A 68 -9.71 -19.58 53.32
CA PRO A 68 -8.64 -18.68 52.89
C PRO A 68 -8.49 -17.49 53.85
N ALA A 69 -7.26 -16.98 53.97
CA ALA A 69 -6.94 -15.81 54.79
C ALA A 69 -7.68 -14.53 54.32
N PRO A 70 -7.96 -13.57 55.22
CA PRO A 70 -8.66 -12.35 54.86
C PRO A 70 -7.86 -11.49 53.87
N ARG A 71 -8.56 -10.90 52.90
CA ARG A 71 -7.98 -9.88 52.01
C ARG A 71 -7.73 -8.59 52.81
N PRO A 72 -6.65 -7.83 52.54
CA PRO A 72 -6.46 -6.52 53.14
C PRO A 72 -7.61 -5.58 52.78
N ALA A 73 -7.93 -4.65 53.67
CA ALA A 73 -9.04 -3.72 53.49
C ALA A 73 -8.84 -2.85 52.22
N PRO A 74 -9.91 -2.57 51.45
CA PRO A 74 -9.81 -1.71 50.27
C PRO A 74 -9.50 -0.27 50.69
N SER A 75 -8.49 0.36 50.08
CA SER A 75 -8.30 1.80 50.23
C SER A 75 -9.47 2.56 49.60
N PRO A 76 -10.00 3.63 50.24
CA PRO A 76 -11.14 4.37 49.71
C PRO A 76 -10.84 4.98 48.33
N THR A 77 -9.57 5.36 48.08
CA THR A 77 -9.08 5.85 46.79
C THR A 77 -9.22 4.82 45.66
N GLY A 78 -9.09 3.53 45.94
CA GLY A 78 -9.20 2.46 44.94
C GLY A 78 -10.64 2.27 44.42
N GLY A 79 -11.65 2.56 45.25
CA GLY A 79 -13.06 2.59 44.84
C GLY A 79 -13.34 3.77 43.91
N VAL A 80 -12.94 4.98 44.33
CA VAL A 80 -13.13 6.23 43.56
C VAL A 80 -12.42 6.15 42.20
N TYR A 81 -11.16 5.70 42.16
CA TYR A 81 -10.43 5.56 40.89
C TYR A 81 -11.11 4.59 39.91
N ARG A 82 -11.66 3.47 40.41
CA ARG A 82 -12.43 2.54 39.57
C ARG A 82 -13.75 3.13 39.08
N LEU A 83 -14.44 3.89 39.93
CA LEU A 83 -15.68 4.58 39.55
C LEU A 83 -15.41 5.64 38.48
N VAL A 84 -14.41 6.51 38.68
CA VAL A 84 -14.01 7.53 37.69
C VAL A 84 -13.57 6.88 36.38
N LYS A 85 -12.77 5.80 36.44
CA LYS A 85 -12.36 5.04 35.24
C LYS A 85 -13.56 4.39 34.53
N ALA A 86 -14.54 3.87 35.27
CA ALA A 86 -15.75 3.28 34.69
C ALA A 86 -16.67 4.33 34.07
N VAL A 87 -16.85 5.49 34.71
CA VAL A 87 -17.60 6.63 34.17
C VAL A 87 -16.91 7.19 32.92
N TRP A 88 -15.58 7.35 32.94
CA TRP A 88 -14.81 7.80 31.77
C TRP A 88 -14.90 6.83 30.60
N LEU A 89 -14.72 5.52 30.84
CA LEU A 89 -14.87 4.50 29.80
C LEU A 89 -16.33 4.35 29.32
N GLY A 90 -17.31 4.59 30.20
CA GLY A 90 -18.72 4.63 29.84
C GLY A 90 -19.07 5.81 28.95
N ALA A 91 -18.62 7.02 29.30
CA ALA A 91 -18.76 8.22 28.48
C ALA A 91 -18.04 8.08 27.13
N ALA A 92 -16.79 7.57 27.12
CA ALA A 92 -16.04 7.34 25.88
C ALA A 92 -16.71 6.31 24.96
N HIS A 93 -17.27 5.23 25.51
CA HIS A 93 -18.07 4.27 24.72
C HIS A 93 -19.44 4.81 24.31
N GLY A 94 -20.05 5.71 25.11
CA GLY A 94 -21.29 6.40 24.76
C GLY A 94 -21.10 7.35 23.58
N VAL A 95 -20.13 8.26 23.65
CA VAL A 95 -19.77 9.19 22.57
C VAL A 95 -19.27 8.43 21.33
N GLY A 96 -18.38 7.45 21.51
CA GLY A 96 -17.92 6.58 20.43
C GLY A 96 -19.03 5.70 19.84
N GLY A 97 -20.06 5.37 20.62
CA GLY A 97 -21.26 4.67 20.19
C GLY A 97 -22.18 5.57 19.36
N ALA A 98 -22.41 6.80 19.81
CA ALA A 98 -23.20 7.81 19.09
C ALA A 98 -22.56 8.18 17.74
N MET A 99 -21.25 8.46 17.72
CA MET A 99 -20.49 8.71 16.48
C MET A 99 -20.59 7.53 15.50
N ARG A 100 -20.47 6.29 15.99
CA ARG A 100 -20.64 5.06 15.16
C ARG A 100 -22.11 4.79 14.79
N GLY A 101 -23.07 5.38 15.49
CA GLY A 101 -24.49 5.36 15.15
C GLY A 101 -24.77 6.27 13.95
N ILE A 102 -24.34 7.53 14.03
CA ILE A 102 -24.42 8.52 12.93
C ILE A 102 -23.71 7.96 11.68
N GLY A 103 -22.48 7.49 11.83
CA GLY A 103 -21.71 6.89 10.72
C GLY A 103 -22.26 5.58 10.15
N ARG A 104 -23.27 4.94 10.78
CA ARG A 104 -23.95 3.75 10.23
C ARG A 104 -25.05 4.08 9.23
N GLY A 105 -25.66 5.27 9.29
CA GLY A 105 -26.66 5.71 8.30
C GLY A 105 -26.05 5.91 6.91
N ALA A 106 -24.83 6.46 6.85
CA ALA A 106 -24.10 6.70 5.60
C ALA A 106 -23.56 5.44 4.91
N LYS A 107 -23.98 4.23 5.29
CA LYS A 107 -23.39 2.97 4.79
C LYS A 107 -23.59 2.73 3.29
N GLY A 108 -24.60 3.33 2.67
CA GLY A 108 -24.90 3.23 1.23
C GLY A 108 -24.36 4.37 0.36
N LEU A 109 -23.66 5.36 0.94
CA LEU A 109 -23.10 6.48 0.16
C LEU A 109 -21.68 6.16 -0.33
N ASP A 110 -21.31 6.72 -1.48
CA ASP A 110 -19.95 6.58 -2.04
C ASP A 110 -18.86 7.17 -1.09
N PRO A 111 -17.61 6.62 -1.06
CA PRO A 111 -16.55 7.12 -0.17
C PRO A 111 -16.11 8.57 -0.39
N ALA A 112 -16.38 9.21 -1.53
CA ALA A 112 -16.19 10.65 -1.70
C ALA A 112 -17.17 11.44 -0.80
N HIS A 113 -18.48 11.24 -1.02
CA HIS A 113 -19.57 11.90 -0.29
C HIS A 113 -19.49 11.74 1.24
N ARG A 114 -18.87 10.65 1.74
CA ARG A 114 -18.63 10.46 3.19
C ARG A 114 -17.57 11.40 3.78
N LYS A 115 -16.63 11.89 2.97
CA LYS A 115 -15.64 12.91 3.39
C LYS A 115 -16.29 14.29 3.43
N ASP A 116 -17.06 14.62 2.41
CA ASP A 116 -17.73 15.92 2.28
C ASP A 116 -18.72 16.17 3.41
N GLY A 117 -19.44 15.12 3.85
CA GLY A 117 -20.32 15.17 5.02
C GLY A 117 -19.61 15.57 6.33
N ILE A 118 -18.31 15.33 6.48
CA ILE A 118 -17.52 15.79 7.64
C ILE A 118 -17.17 17.28 7.48
N GLY A 119 -16.79 17.71 6.28
CA GLY A 119 -16.54 19.14 5.97
C GLY A 119 -17.80 19.98 6.19
N LEU A 120 -18.94 19.56 5.65
CA LEU A 120 -20.23 20.23 5.80
C LEU A 120 -20.71 20.25 7.27
N LEU A 121 -20.49 19.18 8.04
CA LEU A 121 -20.81 19.16 9.47
C LEU A 121 -19.94 20.13 10.27
N LEU A 122 -18.65 20.26 9.94
CA LEU A 122 -17.76 21.24 10.55
C LEU A 122 -18.12 22.68 10.15
N LEU A 123 -18.57 22.91 8.91
CA LEU A 123 -19.07 24.20 8.45
C LEU A 123 -20.36 24.61 9.19
N ALA A 124 -21.32 23.68 9.32
CA ALA A 124 -22.55 23.91 10.08
C ALA A 124 -22.26 24.18 11.57
N LEU A 125 -21.31 23.45 12.17
CA LEU A 125 -20.86 23.72 13.53
C LEU A 125 -20.17 25.09 13.66
N ALA A 126 -19.34 25.49 12.69
CA ALA A 126 -18.71 26.81 12.67
C ALA A 126 -19.75 27.93 12.65
N LEU A 127 -20.82 27.79 11.85
CA LEU A 127 -21.94 28.75 11.79
C LEU A 127 -22.74 28.80 13.10
N ILE A 128 -23.00 27.65 13.74
CA ILE A 128 -23.68 27.60 15.05
C ILE A 128 -22.84 28.27 16.13
N VAL A 129 -21.53 28.04 16.16
CA VAL A 129 -20.64 28.71 17.12
C VAL A 129 -20.55 30.20 16.80
N ALA A 130 -20.42 30.61 15.53
CA ALA A 130 -20.43 32.02 15.13
C ALA A 130 -21.68 32.75 15.62
N ALA A 131 -22.87 32.17 15.42
CA ALA A 131 -24.12 32.75 15.90
C ALA A 131 -24.13 32.90 17.44
N GLY A 132 -23.63 31.91 18.16
CA GLY A 132 -23.53 31.96 19.63
C GLY A 132 -22.48 32.94 20.16
N THR A 133 -21.33 33.10 19.50
CA THR A 133 -20.20 33.93 20.00
C THR A 133 -20.11 35.34 19.42
N TRP A 134 -20.73 35.61 18.26
CA TRP A 134 -20.61 36.91 17.56
C TRP A 134 -21.91 37.72 17.52
N SER A 135 -23.07 37.11 17.77
CA SER A 135 -24.38 37.77 17.69
C SER A 135 -25.21 37.67 18.99
N ASP A 136 -24.56 37.42 20.13
CA ASP A 136 -25.16 37.35 21.47
C ASP A 136 -26.53 36.63 21.49
N LEU A 137 -26.59 35.45 20.86
CA LEU A 137 -27.83 34.76 20.53
C LEU A 137 -28.59 34.29 21.78
N GLN A 138 -29.53 35.11 22.26
CA GLN A 138 -30.28 34.83 23.49
C GLN A 138 -31.19 33.60 23.33
N GLY A 139 -30.88 32.54 24.07
CA GLY A 139 -31.67 31.32 24.15
C GLY A 139 -30.83 30.05 24.35
N PRO A 140 -31.47 28.87 24.54
CA PRO A 140 -30.79 27.67 25.03
C PRO A 140 -29.63 27.16 24.18
N VAL A 141 -29.59 27.49 22.88
CA VAL A 141 -28.48 27.15 21.97
C VAL A 141 -27.28 28.09 22.19
N GLY A 142 -27.52 29.40 22.33
CA GLY A 142 -26.48 30.36 22.68
C GLY A 142 -25.92 30.11 24.07
N ASP A 143 -26.78 29.92 25.07
CA ASP A 143 -26.39 29.55 26.45
C ASP A 143 -25.46 28.31 26.46
N LEU A 144 -25.78 27.31 25.63
CA LEU A 144 -24.97 26.09 25.49
C LEU A 144 -23.64 26.35 24.76
N VAL A 145 -23.62 27.19 23.72
CA VAL A 145 -22.37 27.61 23.05
C VAL A 145 -21.48 28.41 24.00
N THR A 146 -22.00 29.37 24.75
CA THR A 146 -21.24 30.13 25.77
C THR A 146 -20.80 29.25 26.95
N MET A 147 -21.59 28.25 27.32
CA MET A 147 -21.18 27.27 28.35
C MET A 147 -20.03 26.37 27.86
N LEU A 148 -20.08 25.88 26.62
CA LEU A 148 -19.12 24.91 26.09
C LEU A 148 -17.88 25.57 25.47
N ILE A 149 -18.06 26.55 24.59
CA ILE A 149 -16.97 27.17 23.81
C ILE A 149 -16.28 28.26 24.63
N THR A 150 -16.97 29.30 25.08
CA THR A 150 -16.39 30.32 25.97
C THR A 150 -15.90 29.70 27.29
N GLY A 151 -16.58 28.67 27.80
CA GLY A 151 -16.09 27.89 28.96
C GLY A 151 -14.77 27.15 28.71
N ALA A 152 -14.54 26.61 27.51
CA ALA A 152 -13.35 25.83 27.19
C ALA A 152 -12.18 26.68 26.69
N PHE A 153 -12.44 27.62 25.77
CA PHE A 153 -11.45 28.46 25.07
C PHE A 153 -11.29 29.85 25.70
N GLY A 154 -12.19 30.25 26.60
CA GLY A 154 -12.18 31.58 27.22
C GLY A 154 -12.25 32.69 26.19
N ARG A 155 -11.44 33.73 26.38
CA ARG A 155 -11.36 34.96 25.55
C ARG A 155 -10.98 34.73 24.07
N LEU A 156 -10.63 33.50 23.68
CA LEU A 156 -10.32 33.12 22.30
C LEU A 156 -11.47 32.38 21.59
N ASP A 157 -12.63 32.26 22.22
CA ASP A 157 -13.85 31.70 21.62
C ASP A 157 -14.23 32.39 20.29
N LEU A 158 -14.06 33.71 20.19
CA LEU A 158 -14.26 34.50 18.97
C LEU A 158 -13.49 33.96 17.75
N LEU A 159 -12.37 33.25 17.95
CA LEU A 159 -11.54 32.68 16.87
C LEU A 159 -11.96 31.25 16.49
N VAL A 160 -12.75 30.56 17.33
CA VAL A 160 -13.16 29.17 17.12
C VAL A 160 -14.03 29.00 15.86
N PRO A 161 -15.00 29.90 15.52
CA PRO A 161 -15.74 29.81 14.27
C PRO A 161 -14.86 29.91 13.03
N ILE A 162 -13.94 30.88 13.00
CA ILE A 162 -12.99 31.09 11.88
C ILE A 162 -12.14 29.83 11.69
N LEU A 163 -11.67 29.25 12.80
CA LEU A 163 -10.82 28.07 12.76
C LEU A 163 -11.57 26.82 12.27
N LEU A 164 -12.78 26.59 12.76
CA LEU A 164 -13.65 25.49 12.31
C LEU A 164 -14.03 25.65 10.83
N GLY A 165 -14.36 26.88 10.40
CA GLY A 165 -14.65 27.20 9.00
C GLY A 165 -13.45 26.98 8.09
N ALA A 166 -12.26 27.42 8.48
CA ALA A 166 -11.03 27.20 7.71
C ALA A 166 -10.67 25.71 7.59
N ILE A 167 -10.90 24.91 8.63
CA ILE A 167 -10.76 23.43 8.56
C ILE A 167 -11.81 22.84 7.62
N ALA A 168 -13.08 23.25 7.73
CA ALA A 168 -14.18 22.75 6.92
C ALA A 168 -13.94 23.01 5.42
N VAL A 169 -13.68 24.27 5.04
CA VAL A 169 -13.36 24.67 3.66
C VAL A 169 -12.14 23.91 3.14
N ARG A 170 -11.09 23.75 3.95
CA ARG A 170 -9.89 23.00 3.53
C ARG A 170 -10.15 21.50 3.33
N LEU A 171 -11.00 20.88 4.13
CA LEU A 171 -11.37 19.46 3.97
C LEU A 171 -12.22 19.23 2.72
N ILE A 172 -13.07 20.19 2.35
CA ILE A 172 -13.87 20.17 1.12
C ILE A 172 -12.99 20.37 -0.12
N LEU A 173 -12.08 21.36 -0.09
CA LEU A 173 -11.20 21.66 -1.24
C LEU A 173 -10.05 20.65 -1.43
N TYR A 174 -9.59 19.96 -0.38
CA TYR A 174 -8.41 19.07 -0.44
C TYR A 174 -8.65 17.65 0.16
N PRO A 175 -9.64 16.88 -0.34
CA PRO A 175 -10.01 15.56 0.20
C PRO A 175 -9.04 14.41 -0.15
N GLN A 176 -8.02 14.68 -0.97
CA GLN A 176 -7.08 13.69 -1.53
C GLN A 176 -5.82 13.43 -0.68
N ARG A 177 -5.52 14.22 0.36
CA ARG A 177 -4.23 14.17 1.10
C ARG A 177 -4.38 13.88 2.60
N PRO A 178 -4.66 12.62 3.02
CA PRO A 178 -4.93 12.28 4.42
C PRO A 178 -3.75 12.57 5.37
N GLU A 179 -2.51 12.34 4.95
CA GLU A 179 -1.32 12.58 5.78
C GLU A 179 -1.11 14.07 6.07
N ALA A 180 -1.32 14.93 5.06
CA ALA A 180 -1.25 16.38 5.22
C ALA A 180 -2.30 16.89 6.22
N ASN A 181 -3.52 16.36 6.13
CA ASN A 181 -4.63 16.71 7.03
C ASN A 181 -4.35 16.24 8.46
N GLY A 182 -3.79 15.03 8.65
CA GLY A 182 -3.32 14.55 9.94
C GLY A 182 -2.25 15.45 10.58
N ARG A 183 -1.24 15.88 9.80
CA ARG A 183 -0.21 16.83 10.25
C ARG A 183 -0.82 18.16 10.70
N ILE A 184 -1.76 18.71 9.93
CA ILE A 184 -2.40 20.00 10.23
C ILE A 184 -3.21 19.91 11.54
N VAL A 185 -3.97 18.84 11.76
CA VAL A 185 -4.73 18.64 13.01
C VAL A 185 -3.80 18.57 14.23
N ILE A 186 -2.66 17.89 14.13
CA ILE A 186 -1.67 17.80 15.21
C ILE A 186 -1.03 19.17 15.48
N GLY A 187 -0.54 19.84 14.43
CA GLY A 187 0.11 21.14 14.56
C GLY A 187 -0.83 22.22 15.11
N LEU A 188 -2.07 22.23 14.63
CA LEU A 188 -3.09 23.16 15.10
C LEU A 188 -3.51 22.89 16.55
N SER A 189 -3.59 21.62 16.95
CA SER A 189 -3.85 21.25 18.36
C SER A 189 -2.72 21.77 19.26
N ALA A 190 -1.45 21.60 18.87
CA ALA A 190 -0.31 22.14 19.60
C ALA A 190 -0.34 23.68 19.66
N LEU A 191 -0.65 24.35 18.54
CA LEU A 191 -0.77 25.80 18.46
C LEU A 191 -1.86 26.33 19.41
N VAL A 192 -3.06 25.76 19.36
CA VAL A 192 -4.20 26.16 20.19
C VAL A 192 -3.91 25.93 21.68
N LEU A 193 -3.36 24.78 22.07
CA LEU A 193 -2.99 24.49 23.46
C LEU A 193 -1.90 25.44 23.98
N GLY A 194 -0.89 25.76 23.15
CA GLY A 194 0.16 26.72 23.47
C GLY A 194 -0.38 28.13 23.69
N VAL A 195 -1.18 28.65 22.76
CA VAL A 195 -1.75 30.01 22.84
C VAL A 195 -2.74 30.14 24.00
N LEU A 196 -3.63 29.16 24.22
CA LEU A 196 -4.56 29.17 25.36
C LEU A 196 -3.82 29.13 26.70
N GLY A 197 -2.75 28.33 26.81
CA GLY A 197 -1.90 28.29 28.00
C GLY A 197 -1.18 29.62 28.25
N LEU A 198 -0.63 30.25 27.20
CA LEU A 198 0.02 31.56 27.29
C LEU A 198 -0.96 32.66 27.70
N VAL A 199 -2.17 32.71 27.11
CA VAL A 199 -3.22 33.68 27.49
C VAL A 199 -3.70 33.44 28.92
N HIS A 200 -3.84 32.18 29.35
CA HIS A 200 -4.22 31.88 30.74
C HIS A 200 -3.16 32.37 31.75
N ILE A 201 -1.87 32.22 31.46
CA ILE A 201 -0.79 32.80 32.30
C ILE A 201 -0.78 34.34 32.23
N ALA A 202 -0.92 34.93 31.04
CA ALA A 202 -0.93 36.38 30.86
C ALA A 202 -2.07 37.09 31.61
N CYS A 203 -3.22 36.43 31.73
CA CYS A 203 -4.35 36.87 32.55
C CYS A 203 -4.20 36.57 34.06
N GLY A 204 -2.99 36.22 34.53
CA GLY A 204 -2.68 36.00 35.95
C GLY A 204 -2.94 34.59 36.48
N ALA A 205 -3.13 33.59 35.60
CA ALA A 205 -3.42 32.20 35.94
C ALA A 205 -4.57 32.03 36.98
N PRO A 206 -5.81 32.50 36.66
CA PRO A 206 -6.93 32.44 37.59
C PRO A 206 -7.37 30.99 37.86
N GLY A 207 -6.85 30.42 38.96
CA GLY A 207 -7.24 29.10 39.45
C GLY A 207 -8.73 29.03 39.82
N ARG A 208 -9.28 27.80 39.88
CA ARG A 208 -10.72 27.53 40.03
C ARG A 208 -11.44 28.22 41.20
N ALA A 209 -10.73 28.68 42.23
CA ALA A 209 -11.28 29.45 43.34
C ALA A 209 -11.70 30.89 42.95
N ALA A 210 -11.15 31.45 41.87
CA ALA A 210 -11.51 32.78 41.34
C ALA A 210 -12.86 32.79 40.59
N GLY A 211 -13.54 31.64 40.49
CA GLY A 211 -14.84 31.51 39.83
C GLY A 211 -14.75 31.23 38.33
N MET A 212 -15.86 30.76 37.75
CA MET A 212 -15.93 30.37 36.34
C MET A 212 -15.83 31.57 35.37
N GLN A 213 -16.11 32.79 35.84
CA GLN A 213 -16.03 33.98 34.97
C GLN A 213 -14.57 34.38 34.72
N ALA A 214 -13.73 34.51 35.77
CA ALA A 214 -12.30 34.76 35.61
C ALA A 214 -11.59 33.68 34.77
N MET A 215 -12.06 32.43 34.82
CA MET A 215 -11.61 31.35 33.95
C MET A 215 -11.90 31.62 32.46
N ARG A 216 -13.09 32.14 32.14
CA ARG A 216 -13.52 32.53 30.78
C ARG A 216 -12.82 33.80 30.30
N ASP A 217 -12.60 34.77 31.17
CA ASP A 217 -11.92 36.03 30.82
C ASP A 217 -10.43 35.82 30.46
N ALA A 218 -9.88 34.68 30.89
CA ALA A 218 -8.55 34.16 30.56
C ALA A 218 -8.60 33.12 29.41
N GLY A 219 -7.65 32.17 29.35
CA GLY A 219 -7.58 31.11 28.34
C GLY A 219 -8.55 29.93 28.51
N GLY A 220 -9.62 30.08 29.30
CA GLY A 220 -10.63 29.03 29.51
C GLY A 220 -10.14 27.81 30.28
N LEU A 221 -11.02 26.82 30.42
CA LEU A 221 -10.71 25.54 31.09
C LEU A 221 -9.59 24.77 30.39
N ILE A 222 -9.41 24.92 29.07
CA ILE A 222 -8.31 24.30 28.34
C ILE A 222 -6.98 24.98 28.67
N GLY A 223 -6.94 26.33 28.66
CA GLY A 223 -5.76 27.09 29.04
C GLY A 223 -5.28 26.76 30.45
N TRP A 224 -6.20 26.71 31.42
CA TRP A 224 -5.90 26.26 32.79
C TRP A 224 -5.37 24.83 32.84
N ALA A 225 -6.03 23.88 32.18
CA ALA A 225 -5.62 22.46 32.19
C ALA A 225 -4.25 22.22 31.55
N VAL A 226 -3.80 23.10 30.65
CA VAL A 226 -2.46 23.09 30.06
C VAL A 226 -1.45 23.83 30.92
N SER A 227 -1.75 25.05 31.39
CA SER A 227 -0.78 25.90 32.07
C SER A 227 -0.54 25.49 33.53
N GLU A 228 -1.60 25.17 34.29
CA GLU A 228 -1.50 24.91 35.73
C GLU A 228 -0.52 23.76 36.08
N PRO A 229 -0.51 22.61 35.38
CA PRO A 229 0.46 21.56 35.65
C PRO A 229 1.92 21.98 35.35
N LEU A 230 2.15 22.85 34.36
CA LEU A 230 3.48 23.39 34.08
C LEU A 230 3.89 24.42 35.15
N ILE A 231 2.99 25.34 35.55
CA ILE A 231 3.26 26.29 36.63
C ILE A 231 3.61 25.54 37.93
N PHE A 232 2.87 24.46 38.25
CA PHE A 232 3.15 23.63 39.41
C PHE A 232 4.48 22.86 39.31
N ALA A 233 4.84 22.36 38.13
CA ALA A 233 6.03 21.52 37.94
C ALA A 233 7.35 22.31 37.78
N MET A 234 7.32 23.52 37.21
CA MET A 234 8.51 24.30 36.87
C MET A 234 8.40 25.81 37.11
N GLY A 235 7.27 26.30 37.63
CA GLY A 235 7.01 27.72 37.85
C GLY A 235 6.63 28.47 36.56
N ALA A 236 5.89 29.57 36.70
CA ALA A 236 5.43 30.37 35.56
C ALA A 236 6.57 30.86 34.63
N ALA A 237 7.74 31.17 35.21
CA ALA A 237 8.91 31.64 34.47
C ALA A 237 9.50 30.61 33.49
N LEU A 238 9.33 29.31 33.73
CA LEU A 238 9.71 28.24 32.78
C LEU A 238 8.52 27.73 31.96
N ALA A 239 7.30 27.78 32.52
CA ALA A 239 6.08 27.42 31.80
C ALA A 239 5.86 28.28 30.54
N VAL A 240 6.09 29.60 30.62
CA VAL A 240 5.92 30.52 29.47
C VAL A 240 6.85 30.17 28.29
N PRO A 241 8.18 30.03 28.46
CA PRO A 241 9.06 29.53 27.38
C PRO A 241 8.63 28.19 26.77
N VAL A 242 8.18 27.23 27.58
CA VAL A 242 7.75 25.91 27.09
C VAL A 242 6.45 26.00 26.26
N LEU A 243 5.49 26.83 26.68
CA LEU A 243 4.26 27.06 25.92
C LEU A 243 4.49 27.90 24.66
N LEU A 244 5.47 28.81 24.67
CA LEU A 244 5.93 29.53 23.48
C LEU A 244 6.61 28.56 22.49
N LEU A 245 7.46 27.65 22.94
CA LEU A 245 8.03 26.60 22.09
C LEU A 245 6.96 25.67 21.52
N LEU A 246 5.94 25.29 22.30
CA LEU A 246 4.79 24.52 21.82
C LEU A 246 3.98 25.27 20.74
N THR A 247 3.80 26.58 20.93
CA THR A 247 3.13 27.48 19.97
C THR A 247 3.91 27.56 18.65
N VAL A 248 5.24 27.79 18.71
CA VAL A 248 6.12 27.84 17.54
C VAL A 248 6.16 26.48 16.83
N PHE A 249 6.26 25.37 17.58
CA PHE A 249 6.19 24.02 17.02
C PHE A 249 4.88 23.77 16.27
N GLY A 250 3.74 24.15 16.87
CA GLY A 250 2.43 24.06 16.21
C GLY A 250 2.38 24.83 14.89
N LEU A 251 2.90 26.06 14.88
CA LEU A 251 2.98 26.90 13.67
C LEU A 251 3.86 26.27 12.58
N LEU A 252 5.02 25.72 12.93
CA LEU A 252 5.92 25.05 11.97
C LEU A 252 5.27 23.78 11.37
N VAL A 253 4.57 23.00 12.18
CA VAL A 253 3.86 21.79 11.75
C VAL A 253 2.66 22.12 10.83
N VAL A 254 1.91 23.19 11.11
CA VAL A 254 0.81 23.67 10.24
C VAL A 254 1.33 24.24 8.92
N THR A 255 2.38 25.07 8.96
CA THR A 255 2.99 25.69 7.77
C THR A 255 3.88 24.75 6.95
N ALA A 256 4.12 23.53 7.45
CA ALA A 256 5.07 22.56 6.89
C ALA A 256 6.50 23.13 6.71
N THR A 257 6.92 24.03 7.60
CA THR A 257 8.23 24.68 7.55
C THR A 257 9.24 23.85 8.37
N PRO A 258 10.27 23.22 7.75
CA PRO A 258 11.36 22.62 8.50
C PRO A 258 12.22 23.72 9.15
N VAL A 259 12.84 23.43 10.30
CA VAL A 259 13.48 24.46 11.15
C VAL A 259 14.60 25.22 10.43
N ASN A 260 15.32 24.57 9.52
CA ASN A 260 16.37 25.18 8.69
C ASN A 260 15.83 26.17 7.64
N ALA A 261 14.57 26.07 7.21
CA ALA A 261 13.95 26.97 6.22
C ALA A 261 13.29 28.22 6.83
N ILE A 262 13.29 28.35 8.17
CA ILE A 262 12.72 29.52 8.86
C ILE A 262 13.36 30.84 8.39
N PRO A 263 14.70 30.99 8.27
CA PRO A 263 15.30 32.25 7.81
C PRO A 263 14.87 32.65 6.40
N GLN A 264 14.76 31.68 5.48
CA GLN A 264 14.29 31.92 4.12
C GLN A 264 12.82 32.36 4.10
N ARG A 265 11.93 31.70 4.86
CA ARG A 265 10.52 32.10 4.90
C ARG A 265 10.29 33.45 5.61
N LEU A 266 11.08 33.80 6.62
CA LEU A 266 11.05 35.14 7.22
C LEU A 266 11.55 36.22 6.25
N ARG A 267 12.59 35.93 5.45
CA ARG A 267 13.07 36.83 4.39
C ARG A 267 12.03 37.05 3.29
N LEU A 268 11.42 35.98 2.77
CA LEU A 268 10.32 36.05 1.80
C LEU A 268 9.10 36.82 2.36
N LEU A 269 8.75 36.64 3.63
CA LEU A 269 7.70 37.42 4.28
C LEU A 269 8.09 38.91 4.42
N GLY A 270 9.35 39.21 4.75
CA GLY A 270 9.88 40.57 4.78
C GLY A 270 9.84 41.26 3.41
N ILE A 271 10.10 40.52 2.33
CA ILE A 271 9.95 40.96 0.94
C ILE A 271 8.47 41.22 0.61
N ARG A 272 7.58 40.27 0.93
CA ARG A 272 6.13 40.39 0.67
C ARG A 272 5.46 41.53 1.45
N LEU A 273 6.02 41.89 2.61
CA LEU A 273 5.63 43.05 3.42
C LEU A 273 6.40 44.36 3.07
N ARG A 274 7.29 44.34 2.06
CA ARG A 274 8.16 45.46 1.66
C ARG A 274 9.08 46.02 2.77
N VAL A 275 9.36 45.22 3.80
CA VAL A 275 10.32 45.52 4.88
C VAL A 275 11.76 45.22 4.44
N ILE A 276 11.93 44.30 3.50
CA ILE A 276 13.21 43.89 2.91
C ILE A 276 13.11 44.06 1.39
N ALA A 277 14.13 44.63 0.75
CA ALA A 277 14.21 44.67 -0.71
C ALA A 277 14.59 43.27 -1.26
N PRO A 278 13.88 42.73 -2.27
CA PRO A 278 14.29 41.50 -2.93
C PRO A 278 15.59 41.68 -3.72
N THR A 279 16.36 40.60 -3.85
CA THR A 279 17.40 40.50 -4.88
C THR A 279 16.79 40.20 -6.25
N ASP A 280 17.54 40.40 -7.33
CA ASP A 280 17.06 40.21 -8.71
C ASP A 280 16.55 38.78 -8.99
N GLU A 281 17.10 37.77 -8.31
CA GLU A 281 16.67 36.37 -8.41
C GLU A 281 15.36 36.13 -7.64
N GLU A 282 15.24 36.64 -6.41
CA GLU A 282 13.98 36.57 -5.62
C GLU A 282 12.83 37.34 -6.29
N ALA A 283 13.13 38.45 -6.96
CA ALA A 283 12.16 39.22 -7.73
C ALA A 283 11.64 38.43 -8.95
N ALA A 284 12.50 37.63 -9.60
CA ALA A 284 12.12 36.75 -10.70
C ALA A 284 11.29 35.54 -10.22
N GLU A 285 11.61 34.95 -9.07
CA GLU A 285 10.80 33.88 -8.47
C GLU A 285 9.41 34.38 -8.05
N LEU A 286 9.29 35.56 -7.41
CA LEU A 286 7.97 36.13 -7.10
C LEU A 286 7.17 36.42 -8.37
N ALA A 287 7.80 36.94 -9.43
CA ALA A 287 7.11 37.17 -10.71
C ALA A 287 6.57 35.86 -11.33
N ALA A 288 7.25 34.74 -11.13
CA ALA A 288 6.77 33.41 -11.53
C ALA A 288 5.64 32.89 -10.62
N GLU A 289 5.72 33.09 -9.30
CA GLU A 289 4.65 32.70 -8.35
C GLU A 289 3.33 33.41 -8.68
N TYR A 290 3.38 34.72 -8.98
CA TYR A 290 2.20 35.51 -9.33
C TYR A 290 1.68 35.25 -10.76
N ALA A 291 2.48 34.69 -11.66
CA ALA A 291 2.05 34.28 -13.01
C ALA A 291 1.43 32.87 -13.05
N GLY A 292 1.49 32.11 -11.95
CA GLY A 292 1.12 30.70 -11.88
C GLY A 292 -0.22 30.40 -11.18
N HIS A 293 -1.19 31.32 -11.18
CA HIS A 293 -2.45 31.14 -10.44
C HIS A 293 -3.77 31.40 -11.19
N ASP A 294 -3.72 31.80 -12.47
CA ASP A 294 -4.89 31.78 -13.35
C ASP A 294 -4.92 30.44 -14.10
N GLY A 295 -5.54 29.40 -13.52
CA GLY A 295 -5.37 28.03 -14.04
C GLY A 295 -6.33 26.93 -13.59
N ASP A 296 -7.35 27.20 -12.77
CA ASP A 296 -8.54 26.35 -12.60
C ASP A 296 -9.70 27.15 -11.96
N ASP A 297 -10.87 26.52 -11.75
CA ASP A 297 -12.06 27.01 -11.01
C ASP A 297 -12.77 28.27 -11.57
N GLY A 298 -13.71 28.08 -12.50
CA GLY A 298 -14.59 29.14 -13.02
C GLY A 298 -15.99 29.21 -12.38
N ALA A 299 -16.36 30.34 -11.75
CA ALA A 299 -17.75 30.60 -11.33
C ALA A 299 -18.11 32.10 -11.13
N GLY A 300 -19.01 32.63 -11.99
CA GLY A 300 -19.94 33.74 -11.67
C GLY A 300 -19.42 35.19 -11.69
N ALA A 301 -19.87 35.99 -12.66
CA ALA A 301 -19.67 37.45 -12.72
C ALA A 301 -20.72 38.23 -11.87
N PRO A 302 -20.57 39.56 -11.70
CA PRO A 302 -21.14 40.47 -12.70
C PRO A 302 -20.25 41.68 -13.09
N TYR A 303 -20.64 42.36 -14.18
CA TYR A 303 -20.07 43.64 -14.64
C TYR A 303 -20.66 44.84 -13.89
N ASP A 304 -19.91 45.95 -13.81
CA ASP A 304 -20.36 47.29 -14.23
C ASP A 304 -19.20 48.31 -14.32
N GLU A 305 -19.31 49.25 -15.26
CA GLU A 305 -18.44 50.44 -15.49
C GLU A 305 -19.05 51.70 -14.78
N PRO A 306 -18.54 52.97 -14.88
CA PRO A 306 -17.40 53.53 -15.65
C PRO A 306 -16.44 54.54 -14.91
N TRP A 307 -15.28 54.78 -15.53
CA TRP A 307 -14.48 56.05 -15.60
C TRP A 307 -14.41 57.08 -14.43
N ARG A 308 -13.18 57.36 -13.93
CA ARG A 308 -12.64 58.75 -13.77
C ARG A 308 -11.14 58.90 -13.40
N ASP A 309 -10.43 59.69 -14.22
CA ASP A 309 -9.34 60.67 -13.98
C ASP A 309 -8.38 60.60 -12.75
N ALA A 310 -7.12 60.20 -13.02
CA ALA A 310 -5.84 60.92 -12.72
C ALA A 310 -5.41 61.26 -11.26
N PRO A 311 -4.16 61.74 -11.00
CA PRO A 311 -2.93 61.82 -11.82
C PRO A 311 -1.69 61.10 -11.21
N SER A 312 -0.56 61.10 -11.93
CA SER A 312 0.76 60.61 -11.47
C SER A 312 1.80 61.75 -11.33
N PRO A 313 2.74 61.72 -10.37
CA PRO A 313 3.80 62.73 -10.24
C PRO A 313 5.19 62.30 -10.78
N ALA A 314 5.72 63.13 -11.69
CA ALA A 314 7.13 63.50 -11.86
C ALA A 314 8.22 62.47 -12.23
N ALA A 315 8.60 62.50 -13.52
CA ALA A 315 10.00 62.43 -13.95
C ALA A 315 10.23 63.35 -15.18
N PRO A 316 11.25 64.24 -15.19
CA PRO A 316 11.62 65.01 -16.37
C PRO A 316 12.68 64.26 -17.22
N GLY A 317 12.74 64.36 -18.56
CA GLY A 317 11.86 65.09 -19.49
C GLY A 317 12.66 65.88 -20.53
N ARG A 318 12.63 65.46 -21.81
CA ARG A 318 13.09 66.28 -22.96
C ARG A 318 12.27 66.01 -24.22
N ARG A 319 12.11 67.08 -25.01
CA ARG A 319 11.27 67.22 -26.21
C ARG A 319 11.82 66.40 -27.39
N GLY A 320 11.05 65.96 -28.39
CA GLY A 320 9.61 66.08 -28.63
C GLY A 320 9.30 66.24 -30.14
N GLY A 321 8.12 65.81 -30.62
CA GLY A 321 7.72 65.99 -32.03
C GLY A 321 6.69 64.97 -32.54
N THR A 322 5.50 65.45 -32.90
CA THR A 322 4.35 64.75 -33.53
C THR A 322 4.68 64.12 -34.90
N SER A 323 3.94 63.15 -35.48
CA SER A 323 2.48 62.88 -35.38
C SER A 323 2.01 61.46 -35.75
N ARG A 324 0.92 61.00 -35.10
CA ARG A 324 -0.25 60.21 -35.60
C ARG A 324 -0.10 59.08 -36.65
N ARG A 325 -0.48 57.88 -36.18
CA ARG A 325 -1.61 57.03 -36.67
C ARG A 325 -1.43 56.15 -37.93
N GLY A 326 -1.26 54.86 -37.69
CA GLY A 326 -2.11 53.80 -38.25
C GLY A 326 -1.67 53.13 -39.56
N GLY A 327 -1.56 51.81 -39.51
CA GLY A 327 -1.37 50.91 -40.66
C GLY A 327 -1.13 49.49 -40.18
N ASP A 328 -1.87 48.52 -40.72
CA ASP A 328 -1.79 47.11 -40.31
C ASP A 328 -0.52 46.43 -40.80
N ALA A 329 -0.09 45.37 -40.10
CA ALA A 329 0.98 44.48 -40.53
C ALA A 329 0.53 43.02 -40.34
N VAL A 330 0.50 42.27 -41.44
CA VAL A 330 0.15 40.84 -41.47
C VAL A 330 1.19 40.03 -40.69
N PHE A 331 0.75 39.00 -39.98
CA PHE A 331 1.65 38.12 -39.22
C PHE A 331 2.38 37.17 -40.17
N ASP A 332 3.70 37.31 -40.24
CA ASP A 332 4.60 36.59 -41.15
C ASP A 332 5.11 35.30 -40.50
N HIS A 333 4.81 34.15 -41.13
CA HIS A 333 5.03 32.82 -40.54
C HIS A 333 6.52 32.44 -40.49
N ASP A 334 7.31 32.87 -41.48
CA ASP A 334 8.75 32.57 -41.55
C ASP A 334 9.52 33.28 -40.44
N ARG A 335 9.06 34.47 -40.03
CA ARG A 335 9.57 35.17 -38.84
C ARG A 335 9.24 34.45 -37.54
N ALA A 336 8.10 33.79 -37.44
CA ALA A 336 7.74 33.03 -36.24
C ALA A 336 8.65 31.81 -36.02
N GLU A 337 9.00 31.08 -37.09
CA GLU A 337 9.96 29.97 -37.00
C GLU A 337 11.39 30.46 -36.71
N ALA A 338 11.84 31.55 -37.34
CA ALA A 338 13.14 32.16 -37.04
C ALA A 338 13.25 32.54 -35.55
N ASP A 339 12.17 33.06 -34.97
CA ASP A 339 12.13 33.48 -33.56
C ASP A 339 11.86 32.31 -32.58
N ALA A 340 11.38 31.17 -33.06
CA ALA A 340 11.36 29.90 -32.31
C ALA A 340 12.75 29.26 -32.24
N LEU A 341 13.50 29.29 -33.35
CA LEU A 341 14.88 28.80 -33.43
C LEU A 341 15.85 29.67 -32.61
N SER A 342 15.64 30.99 -32.57
CA SER A 342 16.45 31.91 -31.74
C SER A 342 16.31 31.59 -30.24
N LYS A 343 15.08 31.32 -29.77
CA LYS A 343 14.77 31.02 -28.36
C LYS A 343 15.35 29.71 -27.85
N ARG A 344 15.73 28.77 -28.74
CA ARG A 344 16.36 27.49 -28.35
C ARG A 344 17.88 27.57 -28.11
N LYS A 345 18.51 28.74 -28.26
CA LYS A 345 19.92 28.99 -27.88
C LYS A 345 20.06 30.12 -26.85
N LYS A 346 19.90 29.80 -25.56
CA LYS A 346 20.49 30.61 -24.48
C LYS A 346 21.92 30.11 -24.17
N PRO A 347 22.93 31.00 -24.08
CA PRO A 347 24.29 30.59 -23.74
C PRO A 347 24.38 30.19 -22.26
N ARG A 348 25.34 29.31 -21.94
CA ARG A 348 25.81 29.15 -20.55
C ARG A 348 26.38 30.49 -20.11
N ARG A 349 25.87 31.08 -19.02
CA ARG A 349 26.58 32.18 -18.33
C ARG A 349 27.94 31.64 -17.88
N PRO A 350 29.03 32.42 -17.99
CA PRO A 350 30.28 32.07 -17.32
C PRO A 350 30.05 32.05 -15.80
N SER A 351 30.74 31.17 -15.10
CA SER A 351 30.96 31.32 -13.67
C SER A 351 31.66 32.65 -13.42
N SER A 352 31.27 33.38 -12.37
CA SER A 352 31.93 34.62 -11.97
C SER A 352 33.42 34.37 -11.72
N GLU A 353 34.29 34.98 -12.52
CA GLU A 353 35.73 34.95 -12.28
C GLU A 353 36.03 35.62 -10.91
N PRO A 354 36.83 34.98 -10.04
CA PRO A 354 37.27 35.63 -8.82
C PRO A 354 38.17 36.82 -9.16
N GLN A 355 38.00 37.94 -8.46
CA GLN A 355 38.83 39.13 -8.66
C GLN A 355 40.31 38.79 -8.43
N PHE A 356 41.14 39.00 -9.45
CA PHE A 356 42.59 38.80 -9.40
C PHE A 356 43.20 39.52 -8.19
N GLY A 357 43.87 38.76 -7.32
CA GLY A 357 44.58 39.29 -6.15
C GLY A 357 43.94 39.01 -4.79
N ARG A 358 42.73 38.42 -4.71
CA ARG A 358 42.21 37.92 -3.42
C ARG A 358 42.87 36.58 -3.05
N HIS A 359 43.43 36.51 -1.84
CA HIS A 359 43.90 35.25 -1.26
C HIS A 359 42.71 34.32 -0.97
N MET A 360 42.80 33.05 -1.39
CA MET A 360 41.73 32.07 -1.18
C MET A 360 41.55 31.72 0.30
N ASP A 361 40.29 31.52 0.69
CA ASP A 361 39.87 30.98 1.99
C ASP A 361 40.00 29.44 2.00
N PRO A 362 40.25 28.77 3.15
CA PRO A 362 40.16 27.32 3.24
C PRO A 362 38.82 26.73 2.74
N VAL A 363 37.71 27.47 2.78
CA VAL A 363 36.43 27.09 2.18
C VAL A 363 36.50 27.08 0.63
N ASP A 364 37.17 28.07 0.02
CA ASP A 364 37.38 28.12 -1.43
C ASP A 364 38.26 26.94 -1.88
N VAL A 365 39.32 26.63 -1.11
CA VAL A 365 40.22 25.50 -1.35
C VAL A 365 39.48 24.16 -1.22
N ALA A 366 38.63 24.00 -0.20
CA ALA A 366 37.81 22.80 -0.02
C ALA A 366 36.78 22.62 -1.15
N ALA A 367 36.14 23.70 -1.61
CA ALA A 367 35.21 23.66 -2.73
C ALA A 367 35.91 23.30 -4.06
N ALA A 368 37.10 23.87 -4.32
CA ALA A 368 37.91 23.53 -5.48
C ALA A 368 38.38 22.06 -5.48
N ALA A 369 38.82 21.56 -4.31
CA ALA A 369 39.21 20.16 -4.16
C ALA A 369 38.04 19.19 -4.37
N ALA A 370 36.85 19.51 -3.84
CA ALA A 370 35.64 18.71 -4.04
C ALA A 370 35.22 18.67 -5.51
N ALA A 371 35.21 19.81 -6.21
CA ALA A 371 34.86 19.88 -7.63
C ALA A 371 35.87 19.13 -8.53
N ALA A 372 37.15 19.16 -8.20
CA ALA A 372 38.19 18.39 -8.91
C ALA A 372 38.02 16.86 -8.71
N LEU A 373 37.64 16.43 -7.50
CA LEU A 373 37.38 15.02 -7.19
C LEU A 373 36.15 14.50 -7.94
N ASP A 374 35.06 15.27 -7.95
CA ASP A 374 33.80 14.91 -8.63
C ASP A 374 34.02 14.80 -10.16
N GLY A 375 34.80 15.71 -10.74
CA GLY A 375 35.20 15.66 -12.15
C GLY A 375 36.01 14.41 -12.54
N ALA A 376 36.92 13.97 -11.68
CA ALA A 376 37.72 12.77 -11.87
C ALA A 376 36.88 11.48 -11.72
N VAL A 377 36.03 11.40 -10.70
CA VAL A 377 35.17 10.24 -10.42
C VAL A 377 34.10 10.03 -11.50
N LEU A 378 33.52 11.10 -12.04
CA LEU A 378 32.44 11.01 -13.03
C LEU A 378 32.91 10.89 -14.49
N ASN A 379 34.12 11.36 -14.84
CA ASN A 379 34.57 11.46 -16.24
C ASN A 379 35.96 10.86 -16.52
N GLY A 380 36.64 10.26 -15.53
CA GLY A 380 37.93 9.57 -15.73
C GLY A 380 39.11 10.48 -16.14
N MET A 381 38.99 11.79 -15.97
CA MET A 381 40.09 12.73 -16.23
C MET A 381 41.16 12.67 -15.12
N PRO A 382 42.45 12.86 -15.45
CA PRO A 382 43.51 12.92 -14.45
C PRO A 382 43.32 14.15 -13.53
N PRO A 383 43.64 14.02 -12.22
CA PRO A 383 43.46 15.10 -11.25
C PRO A 383 44.41 16.29 -11.51
N SER A 384 44.01 17.48 -11.06
CA SER A 384 44.80 18.71 -11.21
C SER A 384 46.02 18.73 -10.28
N PRO A 385 47.05 19.57 -10.56
CA PRO A 385 48.30 19.60 -9.76
C PRO A 385 48.09 19.82 -8.26
N LEU A 386 47.11 20.64 -7.87
CA LEU A 386 46.72 20.86 -6.47
C LEU A 386 46.30 19.57 -5.73
N VAL A 387 45.72 18.61 -6.45
CA VAL A 387 45.31 17.31 -5.90
C VAL A 387 46.48 16.31 -5.93
N ALA A 388 47.43 16.47 -6.86
CA ALA A 388 48.66 15.68 -6.88
C ALA A 388 49.56 15.99 -5.66
N ASP A 389 49.76 17.26 -5.31
CA ASP A 389 50.55 17.64 -4.12
C ASP A 389 49.88 17.14 -2.83
N LEU A 390 48.55 17.25 -2.72
CA LEU A 390 47.79 16.74 -1.56
C LEU A 390 47.80 15.21 -1.41
N THR A 391 48.15 14.45 -2.46
CA THR A 391 48.17 12.98 -2.42
C THR A 391 49.55 12.37 -2.22
N GLN A 392 50.65 13.15 -2.32
CA GLN A 392 52.00 12.65 -1.98
C GLN A 392 52.21 12.46 -0.45
N GLY A 393 51.35 13.03 0.40
CA GLY A 393 51.56 13.10 1.85
C GLY A 393 51.07 11.92 2.70
N VAL A 394 50.41 10.89 2.13
CA VAL A 394 49.77 9.81 2.92
C VAL A 394 50.11 8.41 2.40
N THR A 395 51.34 7.97 2.64
CA THR A 395 51.72 6.56 2.48
C THR A 395 51.22 5.73 3.67
N GLY A 396 50.21 4.88 3.44
CA GLY A 396 49.64 4.02 4.47
C GLY A 396 50.63 2.95 4.95
N ASN A 397 51.11 3.06 6.18
CA ASN A 397 52.16 2.18 6.73
C ASN A 397 51.60 0.80 7.16
N VAL A 398 51.30 -0.06 6.18
CA VAL A 398 50.88 -1.45 6.39
C VAL A 398 52.12 -2.33 6.59
N ARG A 399 52.43 -2.63 7.85
CA ARG A 399 53.63 -3.38 8.24
C ARG A 399 53.46 -4.90 8.04
N ARG A 400 54.25 -5.49 7.14
CA ARG A 400 54.69 -6.89 7.16
C ARG A 400 56.22 -6.99 6.93
N PRO A 401 56.87 -8.11 7.27
CA PRO A 401 58.08 -8.01 8.09
C PRO A 401 59.42 -8.23 7.35
N GLU A 402 60.45 -7.61 7.93
CA GLU A 402 61.81 -8.13 8.18
C GLU A 402 62.63 -8.73 7.01
N ALA A 403 63.63 -7.95 6.55
CA ALA A 403 65.05 -8.33 6.56
C ALA A 403 65.97 -7.09 6.37
N GLU A 404 67.19 -7.18 6.93
CA GLU A 404 68.52 -6.61 6.55
C GLU A 404 68.61 -5.46 5.51
N ASP A 405 69.53 -4.49 5.55
CA ASP A 405 70.68 -4.11 6.39
C ASP A 405 70.80 -2.55 6.27
N GLY A 406 71.54 -1.70 6.99
CA GLY A 406 72.81 -1.82 7.70
C GLY A 406 73.68 -0.57 7.34
N THR A 407 73.97 0.32 8.31
CA THR A 407 74.89 1.52 8.21
C THR A 407 74.51 2.64 7.19
N ASP A 408 74.87 3.93 7.36
CA ASP A 408 75.89 4.57 8.23
C ASP A 408 75.49 6.00 8.73
N SER A 409 76.33 6.63 9.56
CA SER A 409 76.21 8.01 10.14
C SER A 409 77.34 8.94 9.60
N PRO A 410 77.72 10.15 10.15
CA PRO A 410 77.20 10.97 11.27
C PRO A 410 77.14 12.52 11.00
N ASP A 411 77.27 13.32 12.07
CA ASP A 411 77.38 14.80 12.19
C ASP A 411 76.12 15.63 11.83
N GLY A 412 75.80 16.75 12.50
CA GLY A 412 76.47 17.55 13.56
C GLY A 412 76.31 19.05 13.24
N THR A 413 76.10 20.02 14.16
CA THR A 413 76.09 20.10 15.64
C THR A 413 75.29 21.34 16.10
N ASP A 414 74.72 21.33 17.32
CA ASP A 414 74.55 22.50 18.24
C ASP A 414 73.77 23.79 17.82
N ALA A 415 73.21 24.63 18.71
CA ALA A 415 72.69 24.45 20.08
C ALA A 415 71.89 25.71 20.55
N THR A 416 71.24 25.59 21.72
CA THR A 416 70.61 26.63 22.58
C THR A 416 69.15 27.06 22.28
N GLY A 417 68.24 27.13 23.28
CA GLY A 417 68.37 26.60 24.66
C GLY A 417 67.20 26.90 25.62
N SER A 418 67.19 26.14 26.73
CA SER A 418 66.54 26.42 28.04
C SER A 418 65.00 26.55 28.15
N ALA A 419 64.35 25.48 28.64
CA ALA A 419 63.52 25.51 29.86
C ALA A 419 63.36 24.08 30.44
N ALA A 420 63.17 23.94 31.76
CA ALA A 420 63.29 22.66 32.48
C ALA A 420 61.97 21.86 32.65
N GLU A 421 62.12 20.54 32.84
CA GLU A 421 61.04 19.57 33.04
C GLU A 421 60.41 19.57 34.45
N ARG A 422 59.22 18.97 34.59
CA ARG A 422 58.85 18.08 35.72
C ARG A 422 57.55 17.28 35.50
N SER A 423 57.68 15.96 35.52
CA SER A 423 56.61 14.98 35.88
C SER A 423 56.67 14.69 37.41
N PRO A 424 55.78 13.90 38.08
CA PRO A 424 54.83 12.91 37.54
C PRO A 424 53.43 12.69 38.22
N SER A 425 52.53 12.00 37.51
CA SER A 425 51.59 10.89 37.87
C SER A 425 50.83 10.75 39.23
N VAL A 426 49.59 10.16 39.16
CA VAL A 426 48.77 9.49 40.23
C VAL A 426 48.08 10.45 41.24
N PRO A 427 46.89 10.21 41.87
CA PRO A 427 45.96 9.03 41.97
C PRO A 427 44.61 9.21 41.21
N THR A 428 43.66 8.26 40.99
CA THR A 428 43.13 6.97 41.56
C THR A 428 42.05 7.03 42.68
N ALA A 429 40.96 6.26 42.49
CA ALA A 429 39.88 5.93 43.46
C ALA A 429 38.95 7.11 43.88
N ARG A 430 37.72 6.98 44.46
CA ARG A 430 36.71 5.92 44.80
C ARG A 430 35.36 6.67 45.02
N GLY A 431 34.13 6.15 45.04
CA GLY A 431 33.50 4.82 44.91
C GLY A 431 31.97 5.00 44.68
N ALA A 432 31.17 3.97 44.39
CA ALA A 432 30.28 3.26 45.36
C ALA A 432 29.37 4.19 46.21
N ALA A 433 28.05 3.97 46.44
CA ALA A 433 27.17 2.78 46.39
C ALA A 433 25.69 3.22 46.65
N ALA A 434 24.59 2.43 46.62
CA ALA A 434 24.22 1.12 46.02
C ALA A 434 22.71 0.82 46.31
N LYS A 435 22.25 -0.40 45.96
CA LYS A 435 20.96 -1.08 46.26
C LYS A 435 19.78 -0.72 45.32
N ALA A 436 19.02 -1.62 44.67
CA ALA A 436 18.70 -3.06 44.83
C ALA A 436 17.70 -3.41 45.96
N ALA A 437 16.80 -4.42 45.86
CA ALA A 437 16.23 -5.19 44.74
C ALA A 437 15.08 -6.11 45.22
N LYS A 438 14.18 -6.55 44.32
CA LYS A 438 13.40 -7.83 44.37
C LYS A 438 12.56 -7.96 43.08
N ALA A 439 12.42 -9.07 42.34
CA ALA A 439 12.74 -10.52 42.47
C ALA A 439 11.60 -11.48 42.86
N THR A 440 11.10 -12.20 41.83
CA THR A 440 10.71 -13.63 41.77
C THR A 440 9.52 -14.21 42.57
N LYS A 441 8.58 -14.84 41.83
CA LYS A 441 8.13 -16.27 41.92
C LYS A 441 7.01 -16.49 40.86
N SER A 442 6.88 -17.57 40.06
CA SER A 442 7.26 -19.00 40.14
C SER A 442 6.37 -19.81 41.13
N VAL A 443 5.80 -20.99 40.83
CA VAL A 443 5.90 -21.88 39.64
C VAL A 443 4.77 -22.96 39.68
N LYS A 444 4.72 -23.87 38.68
CA LYS A 444 4.37 -25.34 38.73
C LYS A 444 3.10 -25.87 38.04
N ASN A 445 3.30 -26.91 37.22
CA ASN A 445 2.34 -27.98 36.90
C ASN A 445 2.23 -28.99 38.08
N PRO A 446 1.33 -29.98 38.01
CA PRO A 446 1.75 -31.36 37.63
C PRO A 446 0.79 -32.01 36.60
N GLU A 447 1.28 -32.62 35.50
CA GLU A 447 1.71 -34.04 35.30
C GLU A 447 0.58 -34.99 34.85
N ALA A 448 0.94 -36.03 34.08
CA ALA A 448 0.06 -37.07 33.51
C ALA A 448 0.00 -38.34 34.41
N PRO A 449 -0.55 -39.52 34.01
CA PRO A 449 0.03 -40.39 32.93
C PRO A 449 -0.99 -41.25 32.14
N SER A 450 -0.47 -42.23 31.35
CA SER A 450 -1.13 -43.46 30.81
C SER A 450 -2.21 -43.29 29.71
N ASP A 451 -2.32 -44.17 28.69
CA ASP A 451 -1.41 -45.24 28.21
C ASP A 451 -1.62 -45.58 26.71
N ALA A 452 -0.83 -46.54 26.21
CA ALA A 452 -0.73 -47.15 24.87
C ALA A 452 -1.99 -47.33 23.97
N GLY A 453 -1.75 -47.44 22.65
CA GLY A 453 -2.68 -48.03 21.66
C GLY A 453 -2.43 -47.56 20.22
N ASP A 454 -2.21 -48.51 19.30
CA ASP A 454 -2.04 -48.27 17.86
C ASP A 454 -3.37 -48.14 17.08
N ASP A 455 -3.22 -47.88 15.77
CA ASP A 455 -4.15 -48.03 14.64
C ASP A 455 -4.79 -46.78 14.00
N ALA A 456 -4.86 -46.86 12.66
CA ALA A 456 -5.38 -45.87 11.72
C ALA A 456 -6.17 -46.60 10.60
N PRO A 457 -6.76 -45.93 9.59
CA PRO A 457 -7.10 -44.51 9.43
C PRO A 457 -8.59 -44.26 9.05
N ALA A 458 -9.20 -43.11 9.41
CA ALA A 458 -10.47 -42.68 8.80
C ALA A 458 -10.84 -41.19 8.96
N GLY A 459 -11.24 -40.55 7.85
CA GLY A 459 -12.49 -39.74 7.79
C GLY A 459 -12.60 -38.39 8.53
N GLY A 460 -11.67 -37.45 8.33
CA GLY A 460 -11.83 -36.06 8.83
C GLY A 460 -12.85 -35.23 8.03
N LYS A 461 -13.95 -34.79 8.68
CA LYS A 461 -14.97 -33.91 8.06
C LYS A 461 -14.59 -32.43 8.14
N THR A 462 -14.86 -31.67 7.08
CA THR A 462 -14.61 -30.23 6.99
C THR A 462 -15.71 -29.38 7.66
N GLY A 463 -15.32 -28.24 8.24
CA GLY A 463 -16.21 -27.32 8.94
C GLY A 463 -16.58 -26.08 8.14
N THR A 464 -17.80 -26.08 7.57
CA THR A 464 -18.66 -24.91 7.32
C THR A 464 -18.01 -23.57 6.92
N GLY A 465 -17.83 -23.37 5.60
CA GLY A 465 -17.99 -22.05 4.99
C GLY A 465 -19.47 -21.72 4.76
N ALA A 466 -19.81 -20.46 4.46
CA ALA A 466 -21.20 -20.03 4.30
C ALA A 466 -21.87 -20.61 3.03
N PHE A 467 -23.10 -21.09 3.17
CA PHE A 467 -23.93 -21.56 2.05
C PHE A 467 -24.71 -20.40 1.42
N ALA A 468 -24.88 -20.44 0.10
CA ALA A 468 -25.88 -19.64 -0.60
C ALA A 468 -27.30 -20.20 -0.35
N ASP A 469 -28.29 -19.33 -0.37
CA ASP A 469 -29.70 -19.68 -0.13
C ASP A 469 -30.32 -20.39 -1.35
N LEU A 470 -30.71 -21.65 -1.17
CA LEU A 470 -31.28 -22.52 -2.21
C LEU A 470 -32.81 -22.41 -2.34
N THR A 471 -33.48 -21.47 -1.67
CA THR A 471 -34.95 -21.31 -1.80
C THR A 471 -35.39 -20.38 -2.94
N LYS A 472 -34.47 -19.87 -3.76
CA LYS A 472 -34.81 -19.14 -4.99
C LYS A 472 -35.05 -20.13 -6.14
N PRO A 473 -36.10 -19.95 -6.96
CA PRO A 473 -36.19 -20.66 -8.24
C PRO A 473 -35.02 -20.24 -9.15
N ALA A 474 -34.67 -21.10 -10.09
CA ALA A 474 -33.73 -20.74 -11.15
C ALA A 474 -34.31 -19.58 -12.00
N PRO A 475 -33.46 -18.70 -12.57
CA PRO A 475 -33.92 -17.78 -13.59
C PRO A 475 -34.50 -18.56 -14.78
N GLU A 476 -35.53 -18.02 -15.41
CA GLU A 476 -36.10 -18.61 -16.63
C GLU A 476 -35.05 -18.55 -17.77
N PRO A 477 -35.05 -19.53 -18.70
CA PRO A 477 -34.08 -19.56 -19.79
C PRO A 477 -34.22 -18.30 -20.65
N ALA A 478 -33.10 -17.61 -20.87
CA ALA A 478 -33.07 -16.44 -21.73
C ALA A 478 -33.15 -16.88 -23.21
N ASP A 479 -34.27 -16.59 -23.86
CA ASP A 479 -34.40 -16.73 -25.32
C ASP A 479 -33.37 -15.82 -26.01
N GLY A 480 -32.49 -16.41 -26.81
CA GLY A 480 -31.45 -15.69 -27.56
C GLY A 480 -30.20 -15.37 -26.74
N LEU A 481 -29.25 -16.31 -26.68
CA LEU A 481 -27.86 -15.97 -26.41
C LEU A 481 -27.37 -14.99 -27.50
N PRO A 482 -26.65 -13.90 -27.15
CA PRO A 482 -26.09 -12.98 -28.15
C PRO A 482 -25.06 -13.72 -29.02
N PRO A 483 -24.89 -13.35 -30.31
CA PRO A 483 -23.84 -13.90 -31.14
C PRO A 483 -22.47 -13.54 -30.53
N ARG A 484 -21.74 -14.55 -30.05
CA ARG A 484 -20.54 -14.39 -29.23
C ARG A 484 -19.40 -15.25 -29.81
N ALA A 485 -18.17 -14.81 -29.56
CA ALA A 485 -17.00 -15.20 -30.34
C ALA A 485 -16.68 -16.70 -30.34
N GLU A 486 -16.01 -17.15 -31.41
CA GLU A 486 -15.54 -18.52 -31.54
C GLU A 486 -14.70 -18.97 -30.34
N GLN A 487 -14.89 -20.23 -29.97
CA GLN A 487 -14.00 -20.94 -29.08
C GLN A 487 -12.59 -21.04 -29.70
N LEU A 488 -11.56 -21.17 -28.86
CA LEU A 488 -10.16 -21.34 -29.27
C LEU A 488 -9.93 -22.66 -30.02
N GLN A 489 -10.30 -22.70 -31.31
CA GLN A 489 -9.94 -23.78 -32.22
C GLN A 489 -8.44 -23.76 -32.50
N LEU A 490 -7.81 -24.94 -32.49
CA LEU A 490 -6.54 -25.14 -33.19
C LEU A 490 -6.82 -25.65 -34.59
N ALA A 491 -6.10 -25.12 -35.58
CA ALA A 491 -6.07 -25.71 -36.91
C ALA A 491 -5.38 -27.08 -36.81
N GLY A 492 -6.10 -28.14 -37.20
CA GLY A 492 -5.69 -29.52 -36.95
C GLY A 492 -4.56 -30.06 -37.84
N ASP A 493 -4.26 -31.35 -37.62
CA ASP A 493 -3.35 -32.20 -38.39
C ASP A 493 -1.83 -31.98 -38.20
N VAL A 494 -1.41 -31.18 -37.19
CA VAL A 494 -0.01 -31.14 -36.72
C VAL A 494 0.13 -31.87 -35.38
N THR A 495 0.93 -32.94 -35.33
CA THR A 495 1.25 -33.63 -34.08
C THR A 495 2.28 -32.83 -33.28
N TYR A 496 1.83 -32.10 -32.26
CA TYR A 496 2.71 -31.32 -31.39
C TYR A 496 3.51 -32.21 -30.43
N SER A 497 4.83 -32.00 -30.36
CA SER A 497 5.76 -32.71 -29.50
C SER A 497 6.44 -31.79 -28.49
N LEU A 498 6.40 -32.17 -27.21
CA LEU A 498 7.05 -31.41 -26.14
C LEU A 498 8.59 -31.39 -26.33
N PRO A 499 9.29 -30.32 -25.94
CA PRO A 499 10.74 -30.25 -26.01
C PRO A 499 11.41 -31.28 -25.08
N SER A 500 12.51 -31.89 -25.52
CA SER A 500 13.23 -32.88 -24.70
C SER A 500 13.89 -32.23 -23.48
N ILE A 501 13.78 -32.89 -22.31
CA ILE A 501 14.41 -32.46 -21.05
C ILE A 501 15.95 -32.37 -21.12
N ASP A 502 16.58 -32.93 -22.14
CA ASP A 502 18.02 -32.80 -22.40
C ASP A 502 18.41 -31.54 -23.21
N LEU A 503 17.43 -30.71 -23.61
CA LEU A 503 17.67 -29.34 -24.10
C LEU A 503 18.07 -28.36 -22.97
N LEU A 504 17.80 -28.72 -21.72
CA LEU A 504 18.20 -27.95 -20.53
C LEU A 504 19.48 -28.54 -19.93
N GLU A 505 20.36 -27.71 -19.37
CA GLU A 505 21.61 -28.19 -18.80
C GLU A 505 21.38 -29.09 -17.57
N ARG A 506 22.32 -30.02 -17.33
CA ARG A 506 22.43 -30.81 -16.09
C ARG A 506 23.40 -30.12 -15.15
N GLY A 507 22.94 -29.71 -13.98
CA GLY A 507 23.81 -29.11 -12.97
C GLY A 507 24.78 -30.12 -12.37
N GLY A 508 25.88 -29.61 -11.82
CA GLY A 508 26.84 -30.44 -11.08
C GLY A 508 26.22 -31.00 -9.78
N PRO A 509 26.74 -32.12 -9.24
CA PRO A 509 26.29 -32.65 -7.96
C PRO A 509 26.53 -31.61 -6.84
N GLY A 510 25.46 -31.26 -6.12
CA GLY A 510 25.51 -30.24 -5.08
C GLY A 510 26.48 -30.59 -3.95
N LYS A 511 27.23 -29.61 -3.46
CA LYS A 511 28.30 -29.87 -2.49
C LYS A 511 27.71 -30.01 -1.09
N THR A 512 27.84 -31.17 -0.47
CA THR A 512 27.31 -31.42 0.88
C THR A 512 28.17 -30.79 1.98
N ARG A 513 29.48 -30.61 1.75
CA ARG A 513 30.45 -30.02 2.69
C ARG A 513 31.64 -29.42 1.95
N THR A 514 32.09 -28.24 2.36
CA THR A 514 33.37 -27.65 1.92
C THR A 514 34.15 -27.11 3.12
N ALA A 515 35.45 -26.84 2.94
CA ALA A 515 36.30 -26.27 4.00
C ALA A 515 35.80 -24.92 4.55
N ALA A 516 35.00 -24.17 3.77
CA ALA A 516 34.34 -22.96 4.25
C ALA A 516 33.29 -23.25 5.35
N ASN A 517 32.59 -24.39 5.26
CA ASN A 517 31.63 -24.79 6.28
C ASN A 517 32.31 -25.13 7.62
N ASP A 518 33.46 -25.81 7.54
CA ASP A 518 34.24 -26.19 8.72
C ASP A 518 34.86 -24.97 9.42
N ALA A 519 35.37 -24.00 8.65
CA ALA A 519 35.85 -22.73 9.17
C ALA A 519 34.74 -21.93 9.89
N VAL A 520 33.53 -21.87 9.32
CA VAL A 520 32.38 -21.18 9.94
C VAL A 520 31.91 -21.87 11.22
N ALA A 521 31.87 -23.22 11.24
CA ALA A 521 31.55 -23.98 12.45
C ALA A 521 32.58 -23.75 13.58
N GLN A 522 33.87 -23.62 13.21
CA GLN A 522 34.93 -23.25 14.17
C GLN A 522 34.74 -21.81 14.68
N SER A 523 34.50 -20.82 13.82
CA SER A 523 34.23 -19.43 14.24
C SER A 523 33.02 -19.31 15.17
N LEU A 524 31.92 -20.04 14.91
CA LEU A 524 30.76 -20.10 15.82
C LEU A 524 31.16 -20.63 17.20
N THR A 525 31.95 -21.71 17.24
CA THR A 525 32.43 -22.33 18.49
C THR A 525 33.34 -21.38 19.27
N THR A 526 34.20 -20.63 18.60
CA THR A 526 35.02 -19.55 19.21
C THR A 526 34.14 -18.48 19.84
N VAL A 527 33.14 -17.96 19.12
CA VAL A 527 32.21 -16.92 19.63
C VAL A 527 31.46 -17.41 20.87
N PHE A 528 30.94 -18.65 20.88
CA PHE A 528 30.25 -19.18 22.06
C PHE A 528 31.20 -19.31 23.27
N THR A 529 32.47 -19.68 23.02
CA THR A 529 33.51 -19.77 24.05
C THR A 529 33.87 -18.40 24.64
N GLU A 530 34.17 -17.41 23.79
CA GLU A 530 34.54 -16.04 24.20
C GLU A 530 33.44 -15.35 25.01
N PHE A 531 32.19 -15.42 24.52
CA PHE A 531 31.03 -14.79 25.18
C PHE A 531 30.43 -15.63 26.31
N LYS A 532 31.04 -16.79 26.62
CA LYS A 532 30.68 -17.69 27.71
C LYS A 532 29.21 -18.09 27.62
N VAL A 533 28.86 -18.71 26.49
CA VAL A 533 27.57 -19.33 26.22
C VAL A 533 27.83 -20.82 26.03
N ASP A 534 27.31 -21.64 26.94
CA ASP A 534 27.39 -23.10 26.86
C ASP A 534 26.43 -23.58 25.75
N ALA A 535 26.97 -23.70 24.54
CA ALA A 535 26.29 -24.07 23.31
C ALA A 535 27.30 -24.69 22.33
N ALA A 536 26.87 -25.69 21.56
CA ALA A 536 27.73 -26.45 20.65
C ALA A 536 27.10 -26.58 19.26
N VAL A 537 27.91 -26.42 18.22
CA VAL A 537 27.51 -26.75 16.84
C VAL A 537 27.55 -28.28 16.70
N THR A 538 26.39 -28.92 16.56
CA THR A 538 26.27 -30.39 16.49
C THR A 538 26.27 -30.92 15.05
N GLY A 539 25.90 -30.07 14.09
CA GLY A 539 25.93 -30.38 12.66
C GLY A 539 25.56 -29.16 11.81
N PHE A 540 25.43 -29.37 10.51
CA PHE A 540 24.87 -28.37 9.60
C PHE A 540 24.20 -29.02 8.40
N THR A 541 23.22 -28.33 7.83
CA THR A 541 22.63 -28.66 6.52
C THR A 541 23.00 -27.56 5.53
N ARG A 542 23.70 -27.91 4.46
CA ARG A 542 24.12 -26.99 3.40
C ARG A 542 23.08 -26.97 2.29
N GLY A 543 22.32 -25.88 2.19
CA GLY A 543 21.56 -25.54 0.99
C GLY A 543 22.46 -24.81 -0.04
N PRO A 544 21.94 -24.46 -1.23
CA PRO A 544 22.73 -23.86 -2.31
C PRO A 544 23.27 -22.45 -1.96
N THR A 545 22.48 -21.64 -1.26
CA THR A 545 22.75 -20.22 -1.00
C THR A 545 23.10 -19.91 0.46
N VAL A 546 22.60 -20.73 1.39
CA VAL A 546 22.88 -20.63 2.83
C VAL A 546 23.17 -22.01 3.41
N THR A 547 24.01 -22.06 4.43
CA THR A 547 24.16 -23.23 5.30
C THR A 547 23.49 -22.95 6.64
N ARG A 548 22.64 -23.88 7.10
CA ARG A 548 22.05 -23.86 8.44
C ARG A 548 22.90 -24.68 9.39
N TYR A 549 23.59 -24.02 10.32
CA TYR A 549 24.30 -24.67 11.41
C TYR A 549 23.31 -24.97 12.55
N GLU A 550 23.33 -26.21 13.04
CA GLU A 550 22.47 -26.66 14.14
C GLU A 550 23.25 -26.54 15.45
N VAL A 551 22.72 -25.72 16.36
CA VAL A 551 23.36 -25.37 17.63
C VAL A 551 22.49 -25.87 18.78
N GLU A 552 23.01 -26.81 19.55
CA GLU A 552 22.37 -27.25 20.79
C GLU A 552 22.78 -26.38 21.97
N LEU A 553 21.84 -26.23 22.92
CA LEU A 553 21.99 -25.37 24.10
C LEU A 553 22.29 -26.21 25.35
N GLY A 554 23.31 -25.79 26.09
CA GLY A 554 23.68 -26.36 27.38
C GLY A 554 22.59 -26.21 28.45
N LYS A 555 22.68 -27.02 29.51
CA LYS A 555 21.62 -27.12 30.52
C LYS A 555 21.48 -25.80 31.28
N ALA A 556 20.27 -25.23 31.21
CA ALA A 556 19.89 -23.90 31.72
C ALA A 556 20.44 -22.69 30.94
N VAL A 557 21.04 -22.87 29.76
CA VAL A 557 21.27 -21.75 28.84
C VAL A 557 19.97 -21.32 28.18
N LYS A 558 19.80 -20.01 28.06
CA LYS A 558 18.64 -19.35 27.45
C LYS A 558 18.84 -19.12 25.96
N VAL A 559 17.82 -19.40 25.15
CA VAL A 559 17.75 -19.06 23.73
C VAL A 559 18.11 -17.60 23.48
N GLU A 560 17.65 -16.69 24.35
CA GLU A 560 17.89 -15.25 24.22
C GLU A 560 19.38 -14.88 24.23
N ARG A 561 20.27 -15.73 24.77
CA ARG A 561 21.73 -15.54 24.73
C ARG A 561 22.29 -15.67 23.32
N ILE A 562 21.83 -16.65 22.52
CA ILE A 562 22.29 -16.79 21.13
C ILE A 562 21.73 -15.65 20.27
N THR A 563 20.45 -15.29 20.42
CA THR A 563 19.87 -14.18 19.64
C THR A 563 20.52 -12.82 19.98
N ALA A 564 21.00 -12.63 21.21
CA ALA A 564 21.75 -11.44 21.60
C ALA A 564 23.16 -11.38 20.95
N LEU A 565 23.74 -12.53 20.57
CA LEU A 565 25.04 -12.61 19.89
C LEU A 565 24.97 -12.42 18.38
N ALA A 566 23.78 -12.22 17.77
CA ALA A 566 23.61 -12.13 16.32
C ALA A 566 24.62 -11.20 15.61
N LYS A 567 24.90 -10.02 16.18
CA LYS A 567 25.90 -9.07 15.64
C LYS A 567 27.35 -9.56 15.75
N ASN A 568 27.67 -10.28 16.82
CA ASN A 568 29.02 -10.79 17.07
C ASN A 568 29.30 -12.02 16.20
N ILE A 569 28.26 -12.85 15.99
CA ILE A 569 28.28 -13.96 15.02
C ILE A 569 28.49 -13.41 13.61
N ALA A 570 27.68 -12.43 13.18
CA ALA A 570 27.81 -11.76 11.89
C ALA A 570 29.22 -11.19 11.65
N TYR A 571 29.82 -10.57 12.68
CA TYR A 571 31.20 -10.09 12.63
C TYR A 571 32.22 -11.24 12.48
N ALA A 572 32.13 -12.28 13.32
CA ALA A 572 33.09 -13.39 13.34
C ALA A 572 33.03 -14.33 12.12
N VAL A 573 31.89 -14.37 11.42
CA VAL A 573 31.72 -15.11 10.15
C VAL A 573 31.81 -14.19 8.92
N ALA A 574 32.19 -12.92 9.12
CA ALA A 574 32.35 -11.89 8.08
C ALA A 574 31.13 -11.73 7.15
N SER A 575 29.91 -11.88 7.68
CA SER A 575 28.66 -11.83 6.90
C SER A 575 27.58 -11.06 7.64
N PRO A 576 26.96 -10.01 7.03
CA PRO A 576 25.91 -9.24 7.69
C PRO A 576 24.58 -10.00 7.82
N ASP A 577 24.31 -10.95 6.92
CA ASP A 577 22.97 -11.54 6.71
C ASP A 577 22.72 -12.83 7.52
N VAL A 578 23.23 -12.89 8.76
CA VAL A 578 23.03 -14.03 9.66
C VAL A 578 21.58 -14.08 10.18
N ARG A 579 20.88 -15.18 9.92
CA ARG A 579 19.50 -15.41 10.34
C ARG A 579 19.42 -16.52 11.39
N ILE A 580 18.92 -16.18 12.58
CA ILE A 580 18.77 -17.12 13.70
C ILE A 580 17.31 -17.57 13.79
N ILE A 581 17.08 -18.88 13.70
CA ILE A 581 15.79 -19.56 13.87
C ILE A 581 15.82 -20.29 15.21
N SER A 582 14.82 -20.06 16.06
CA SER A 582 14.68 -20.82 17.32
C SER A 582 13.22 -21.04 17.71
N PRO A 583 12.82 -22.29 18.04
CA PRO A 583 13.53 -23.55 17.73
C PRO A 583 13.49 -23.85 16.22
N ILE A 584 14.36 -24.73 15.75
CA ILE A 584 14.18 -25.38 14.44
C ILE A 584 12.90 -26.25 14.51
N PRO A 585 12.00 -26.21 13.51
CA PRO A 585 10.84 -27.11 13.48
C PRO A 585 11.26 -28.58 13.60
N GLY A 586 10.65 -29.33 14.54
CA GLY A 586 10.95 -30.74 14.78
C GLY A 586 12.24 -31.05 15.56
N LYS A 587 13.12 -30.08 15.84
CA LYS A 587 14.39 -30.30 16.58
C LYS A 587 14.50 -29.39 17.81
N SER A 588 15.16 -29.86 18.87
CA SER A 588 15.45 -29.07 20.09
C SER A 588 16.72 -28.20 19.98
N ALA A 589 17.02 -27.72 18.78
CA ALA A 589 18.21 -26.93 18.47
C ALA A 589 17.85 -25.52 17.95
N VAL A 590 18.84 -24.62 17.98
CA VAL A 590 18.80 -23.29 17.35
C VAL A 590 19.48 -23.38 15.98
N GLY A 591 18.80 -22.94 14.93
CA GLY A 591 19.35 -22.90 13.58
C GLY A 591 19.99 -21.54 13.30
N ILE A 592 21.24 -21.53 12.88
CA ILE A 592 21.93 -20.31 12.44
C ILE A 592 22.18 -20.46 10.95
N GLU A 593 21.40 -19.75 10.14
CA GLU A 593 21.56 -19.69 8.69
C GLU A 593 22.56 -18.59 8.33
N ILE A 594 23.61 -18.99 7.62
CA ILE A 594 24.73 -18.12 7.20
C ILE A 594 24.91 -18.26 5.68
N PRO A 595 25.07 -17.16 4.94
CA PRO A 595 25.37 -17.19 3.50
C PRO A 595 26.57 -18.06 3.13
N ASN A 596 26.43 -18.85 2.07
CA ASN A 596 27.56 -19.55 1.47
C ASN A 596 28.45 -18.52 0.74
N THR A 597 29.77 -18.68 0.86
CA THR A 597 30.76 -17.98 0.01
C THR A 597 30.84 -18.63 -1.37
N ASP A 598 30.88 -19.96 -1.44
CA ASP A 598 30.87 -20.74 -2.67
C ASP A 598 29.45 -21.21 -3.04
N ARG A 599 28.58 -20.25 -3.40
CA ARG A 599 27.17 -20.51 -3.74
C ARG A 599 27.03 -21.39 -4.98
N GLU A 600 25.99 -22.22 -4.99
CA GLU A 600 25.64 -23.09 -6.11
C GLU A 600 24.46 -22.49 -6.89
N MET A 601 24.56 -22.45 -8.22
CA MET A 601 23.41 -22.14 -9.08
C MET A 601 22.47 -23.34 -9.16
N VAL A 602 21.19 -23.09 -9.41
CA VAL A 602 20.15 -24.12 -9.44
C VAL A 602 19.59 -24.17 -10.85
N ASN A 603 20.15 -25.05 -11.70
CA ASN A 603 19.75 -25.15 -13.10
C ASN A 603 18.30 -25.67 -13.21
N LEU A 604 17.51 -25.04 -14.09
CA LEU A 604 16.09 -25.34 -14.29
C LEU A 604 15.84 -26.82 -14.63
N GLY A 605 16.67 -27.38 -15.51
CA GLY A 605 16.56 -28.78 -15.93
C GLY A 605 16.65 -29.76 -14.76
N ASP A 606 17.45 -29.48 -13.73
CA ASP A 606 17.55 -30.36 -12.55
C ASP A 606 16.30 -30.33 -11.68
N VAL A 607 15.59 -29.20 -11.64
CA VAL A 607 14.33 -29.06 -10.90
C VAL A 607 13.22 -29.80 -11.63
N LEU A 608 13.14 -29.62 -12.95
CA LEU A 608 12.15 -30.30 -13.79
C LEU A 608 12.38 -31.82 -13.85
N ARG A 609 13.62 -32.31 -13.78
CA ARG A 609 13.94 -33.76 -13.69
C ARG A 609 13.51 -34.44 -12.39
N LEU A 610 13.05 -33.70 -11.37
CA LEU A 610 12.38 -34.28 -10.20
C LEU A 610 10.85 -34.36 -10.37
N ALA A 611 10.27 -33.75 -11.42
CA ALA A 611 8.99 -34.22 -11.90
C ALA A 611 9.19 -35.62 -12.47
N GLY A 612 8.61 -36.64 -11.84
CA GLY A 612 8.44 -37.92 -12.51
C GLY A 612 7.49 -37.76 -13.69
N ASP A 613 7.68 -38.56 -14.74
CA ASP A 613 6.86 -38.52 -15.96
C ASP A 613 5.35 -38.73 -15.68
N ASP A 614 5.01 -39.30 -14.52
CA ASP A 614 3.65 -39.50 -14.01
C ASP A 614 2.91 -38.20 -13.59
N ASP A 615 3.61 -37.10 -13.28
CA ASP A 615 2.97 -35.86 -12.78
C ASP A 615 2.47 -34.96 -13.94
N ALA A 616 1.36 -35.38 -14.55
CA ALA A 616 0.77 -34.79 -15.76
C ALA A 616 0.05 -33.44 -15.56
N ASP A 617 0.45 -32.62 -14.57
CA ASP A 617 -0.07 -31.26 -14.36
C ASP A 617 0.63 -30.25 -15.29
N PRO A 618 -0.02 -29.72 -16.35
CA PRO A 618 0.61 -28.83 -17.32
C PRO A 618 0.96 -27.44 -16.75
N MET A 619 0.45 -27.11 -15.56
CA MET A 619 0.71 -25.86 -14.85
C MET A 619 1.72 -26.03 -13.70
N LEU A 620 2.38 -27.21 -13.58
CA LEU A 620 3.40 -27.49 -12.57
C LEU A 620 4.78 -26.95 -12.98
N VAL A 621 5.15 -25.83 -12.36
CA VAL A 621 6.35 -25.06 -12.70
C VAL A 621 7.43 -25.16 -11.61
N ALA A 622 8.69 -25.08 -12.06
CA ALA A 622 9.85 -25.10 -11.19
C ALA A 622 10.08 -23.73 -10.52
N PHE A 623 10.21 -23.74 -9.19
CA PHE A 623 10.59 -22.55 -8.42
C PHE A 623 12.09 -22.55 -8.08
N GLY A 624 12.69 -23.71 -7.79
CA GLY A 624 14.12 -23.82 -7.50
C GLY A 624 14.45 -24.88 -6.45
N LYS A 625 15.27 -24.53 -5.45
CA LYS A 625 15.60 -25.36 -4.27
C LYS A 625 15.39 -24.61 -2.97
N ASP A 626 15.00 -25.30 -1.91
CA ASP A 626 14.89 -24.74 -0.57
C ASP A 626 16.27 -24.61 0.14
N VAL A 627 16.25 -24.13 1.37
CA VAL A 627 17.43 -23.96 2.24
C VAL A 627 18.04 -25.28 2.76
N GLU A 628 17.40 -26.41 2.52
CA GLU A 628 17.88 -27.76 2.87
C GLU A 628 18.36 -28.52 1.61
N GLY A 629 18.23 -27.91 0.43
CA GLY A 629 18.63 -28.47 -0.87
C GLY A 629 17.52 -29.25 -1.58
N GLY A 630 16.34 -29.37 -0.97
CA GLY A 630 15.16 -30.00 -1.55
C GLY A 630 14.63 -29.18 -2.74
N TYR A 631 14.23 -29.86 -3.81
CA TYR A 631 13.67 -29.20 -4.99
C TYR A 631 12.25 -28.71 -4.74
N VAL A 632 11.94 -27.51 -5.24
CA VAL A 632 10.65 -26.83 -5.05
C VAL A 632 9.98 -26.61 -6.40
N MET A 633 8.83 -27.25 -6.58
CA MET A 633 7.90 -27.03 -7.70
C MET A 633 6.49 -26.80 -7.14
N HIS A 634 5.70 -25.99 -7.82
CA HIS A 634 4.28 -25.80 -7.48
C HIS A 634 3.42 -25.61 -8.73
N SER A 635 2.18 -26.09 -8.67
CA SER A 635 1.20 -25.88 -9.75
C SER A 635 0.57 -24.50 -9.64
N LEU A 636 0.64 -23.74 -10.73
CA LEU A 636 -0.04 -22.45 -10.86
C LEU A 636 -1.56 -22.62 -10.86
N ALA A 637 -2.12 -23.72 -11.37
CA ALA A 637 -3.56 -24.00 -11.26
C ALA A 637 -4.01 -24.19 -9.79
N LYS A 638 -3.15 -24.81 -8.96
CA LYS A 638 -3.37 -24.97 -7.52
C LYS A 638 -3.14 -23.65 -6.74
N MET A 639 -2.41 -22.68 -7.32
CA MET A 639 -2.06 -21.38 -6.75
C MET A 639 -2.40 -20.24 -7.74
N PRO A 640 -3.68 -19.98 -8.01
CA PRO A 640 -4.16 -19.43 -9.29
C PRO A 640 -3.61 -18.05 -9.68
N HIS A 641 -3.20 -17.24 -8.70
CA HIS A 641 -2.64 -15.92 -8.94
C HIS A 641 -1.44 -15.70 -8.02
N MET A 642 -0.35 -15.17 -8.57
CA MET A 642 0.92 -14.97 -7.86
C MET A 642 1.47 -13.55 -8.09
N LEU A 643 1.96 -12.93 -7.01
CA LEU A 643 2.74 -11.69 -7.07
C LEU A 643 4.24 -12.01 -6.96
N VAL A 644 5.05 -11.57 -7.91
CA VAL A 644 6.51 -11.71 -7.92
C VAL A 644 7.15 -10.31 -7.83
N ALA A 645 8.04 -10.08 -6.88
CA ALA A 645 8.62 -8.74 -6.72
C ALA A 645 10.04 -8.75 -6.14
N GLY A 646 10.84 -7.75 -6.50
CA GLY A 646 12.21 -7.58 -6.02
C GLY A 646 12.95 -6.50 -6.82
N ALA A 647 14.09 -6.04 -6.32
CA ALA A 647 14.90 -5.03 -7.00
C ALA A 647 15.49 -5.55 -8.34
N THR A 648 15.96 -4.65 -9.20
CA THR A 648 16.70 -5.00 -10.42
C THR A 648 17.90 -5.89 -10.07
N GLY A 649 18.13 -6.97 -10.82
CA GLY A 649 19.20 -7.95 -10.53
C GLY A 649 18.95 -8.89 -9.33
N SER A 650 17.81 -8.79 -8.65
CA SER A 650 17.49 -9.65 -7.49
C SER A 650 17.20 -11.11 -7.85
N GLY A 651 16.70 -11.37 -9.06
CA GLY A 651 16.26 -12.70 -9.53
C GLY A 651 14.89 -12.71 -10.25
N LYS A 652 14.10 -11.62 -10.13
CA LYS A 652 12.74 -11.49 -10.67
C LYS A 652 12.56 -12.08 -12.08
N SER A 653 13.30 -11.57 -13.06
CA SER A 653 13.09 -11.88 -14.48
C SER A 653 13.54 -13.29 -14.85
N SER A 654 14.67 -13.75 -14.32
CA SER A 654 15.14 -15.14 -14.47
C SER A 654 14.12 -16.15 -13.89
N CYS A 655 13.45 -15.80 -12.79
CA CYS A 655 12.34 -16.60 -12.28
C CYS A 655 11.16 -16.63 -13.26
N ILE A 656 10.75 -15.50 -13.85
CA ILE A 656 9.66 -15.46 -14.84
C ILE A 656 10.01 -16.35 -16.04
N ASN A 657 11.25 -16.30 -16.51
CA ASN A 657 11.74 -17.18 -17.58
C ASN A 657 11.70 -18.67 -17.18
N CYS A 658 12.05 -19.01 -15.94
CA CYS A 658 11.89 -20.37 -15.42
C CYS A 658 10.42 -20.82 -15.38
N LEU A 659 9.48 -19.93 -15.03
CA LEU A 659 8.04 -20.24 -15.05
C LEU A 659 7.54 -20.50 -16.48
N ILE A 660 7.88 -19.65 -17.45
CA ILE A 660 7.46 -19.78 -18.86
C ILE A 660 8.08 -21.03 -19.49
N THR A 661 9.39 -21.22 -19.31
CA THR A 661 10.09 -22.41 -19.83
C THR A 661 9.52 -23.68 -19.20
N SER A 662 9.22 -23.70 -17.89
CA SER A 662 8.57 -24.86 -17.25
C SER A 662 7.23 -25.24 -17.90
N VAL A 663 6.43 -24.26 -18.34
CA VAL A 663 5.17 -24.52 -19.07
C VAL A 663 5.46 -25.04 -20.47
N MET A 664 6.36 -24.41 -21.23
CA MET A 664 6.71 -24.85 -22.60
C MET A 664 7.29 -26.27 -22.65
N MET A 665 8.01 -26.69 -21.60
CA MET A 665 8.55 -28.05 -21.47
C MET A 665 7.48 -29.13 -21.16
N ARG A 666 6.24 -28.74 -20.82
CA ARG A 666 5.24 -29.66 -20.24
C ARG A 666 3.82 -29.55 -20.81
N ALA A 667 3.48 -28.42 -21.42
CA ALA A 667 2.13 -28.11 -21.88
C ALA A 667 2.11 -27.88 -23.39
N THR A 668 1.13 -28.48 -24.07
CA THR A 668 0.83 -28.15 -25.46
C THR A 668 0.10 -26.79 -25.55
N PRO A 669 0.04 -26.16 -26.74
CA PRO A 669 -0.85 -25.02 -26.99
C PRO A 669 -2.36 -25.34 -26.83
N GLU A 670 -2.75 -26.61 -26.64
CA GLU A 670 -4.12 -27.03 -26.32
C GLU A 670 -4.38 -27.07 -24.81
N ASP A 671 -3.33 -27.29 -24.01
CA ASP A 671 -3.43 -27.34 -22.55
C ASP A 671 -3.23 -25.95 -21.92
N VAL A 672 -2.29 -25.14 -22.44
CA VAL A 672 -1.98 -23.80 -21.91
C VAL A 672 -1.77 -22.79 -23.03
N ARG A 673 -2.41 -21.62 -22.89
CA ARG A 673 -2.22 -20.45 -23.73
C ARG A 673 -1.74 -19.25 -22.92
N LEU A 674 -0.94 -18.40 -23.57
CA LEU A 674 -0.18 -17.32 -22.96
C LEU A 674 -0.64 -15.93 -23.44
N VAL A 675 -0.68 -14.98 -22.51
CA VAL A 675 -0.74 -13.54 -22.77
C VAL A 675 0.43 -12.90 -22.04
N LEU A 676 1.42 -12.42 -22.78
CA LEU A 676 2.65 -11.83 -22.25
C LEU A 676 2.62 -10.30 -22.39
N VAL A 677 2.88 -9.60 -21.28
CA VAL A 677 2.95 -8.14 -21.21
C VAL A 677 4.34 -7.72 -20.77
N ASP A 678 5.13 -7.19 -21.71
CA ASP A 678 6.46 -6.60 -21.48
C ASP A 678 6.46 -5.15 -22.01
N PRO A 679 6.18 -4.15 -21.15
CA PRO A 679 6.19 -2.74 -21.54
C PRO A 679 7.61 -2.19 -21.80
N LYS A 680 8.67 -2.94 -21.46
CA LYS A 680 10.07 -2.53 -21.58
C LYS A 680 10.79 -3.13 -22.79
N ARG A 681 10.29 -4.26 -23.32
CA ARG A 681 10.85 -5.05 -24.43
C ARG A 681 12.25 -5.62 -24.12
N VAL A 682 12.43 -6.12 -22.90
CA VAL A 682 13.74 -6.61 -22.42
C VAL A 682 13.69 -8.08 -22.04
N GLU A 683 12.61 -8.53 -21.40
CA GLU A 683 12.62 -9.78 -20.62
C GLU A 683 11.86 -10.90 -21.34
N LEU A 684 10.75 -10.57 -22.02
CA LEU A 684 9.85 -11.57 -22.63
C LEU A 684 9.98 -11.67 -24.15
N THR A 685 10.72 -10.77 -24.80
CA THR A 685 10.88 -10.72 -26.26
C THR A 685 11.50 -12.00 -26.86
N ALA A 686 12.23 -12.78 -26.06
CA ALA A 686 12.73 -14.10 -26.44
C ALA A 686 11.63 -15.09 -26.84
N TYR A 687 10.41 -14.95 -26.31
CA TYR A 687 9.27 -15.85 -26.59
C TYR A 687 8.43 -15.41 -27.80
N GLU A 688 8.83 -14.37 -28.54
CA GLU A 688 8.00 -13.85 -29.64
C GLU A 688 7.79 -14.91 -30.75
N GLY A 689 6.53 -15.11 -31.12
CA GLY A 689 6.10 -16.07 -32.12
C GLY A 689 5.93 -17.54 -31.67
N ILE A 690 5.97 -17.89 -30.38
CA ILE A 690 5.64 -19.27 -29.94
C ILE A 690 4.14 -19.59 -30.08
N PRO A 691 3.73 -20.82 -30.45
CA PRO A 691 2.33 -21.17 -30.73
C PRO A 691 1.39 -21.06 -29.53
N HIS A 692 1.92 -21.07 -28.30
CA HIS A 692 1.13 -20.86 -27.08
C HIS A 692 0.55 -19.44 -26.95
N LEU A 693 1.08 -18.44 -27.67
CA LEU A 693 0.59 -17.05 -27.59
C LEU A 693 -0.82 -16.90 -28.20
N ILE A 694 -1.70 -16.14 -27.54
CA ILE A 694 -2.99 -15.69 -28.11
C ILE A 694 -2.82 -14.35 -28.86
N THR A 695 -1.80 -13.57 -28.52
CA THR A 695 -1.53 -12.23 -29.06
C THR A 695 -0.01 -12.01 -29.11
N PRO A 696 0.51 -11.18 -30.05
CA PRO A 696 1.90 -10.69 -29.97
C PRO A 696 2.16 -10.02 -28.62
N ILE A 697 3.43 -9.98 -28.20
CA ILE A 697 3.82 -9.51 -26.86
C ILE A 697 3.38 -8.05 -26.67
N ILE A 698 2.60 -7.79 -25.62
CA ILE A 698 1.94 -6.50 -25.43
C ILE A 698 2.91 -5.50 -24.81
N THR A 699 3.49 -4.64 -25.65
CA THR A 699 4.47 -3.63 -25.22
C THR A 699 3.89 -2.24 -24.94
N ASN A 700 2.57 -2.09 -24.93
CA ASN A 700 1.91 -0.80 -24.69
C ASN A 700 0.98 -0.92 -23.47
N PRO A 701 1.20 -0.14 -22.38
CA PRO A 701 0.40 -0.24 -21.16
C PRO A 701 -1.11 -0.06 -21.33
N LYS A 702 -1.58 0.75 -22.30
CA LYS A 702 -3.03 0.90 -22.58
C LYS A 702 -3.61 -0.38 -23.18
N ARG A 703 -2.93 -0.94 -24.18
CA ARG A 703 -3.30 -2.24 -24.78
C ARG A 703 -3.22 -3.39 -23.77
N ALA A 704 -2.34 -3.29 -22.78
CA ALA A 704 -2.27 -4.28 -21.70
C ALA A 704 -3.48 -4.18 -20.76
N ALA A 705 -3.96 -2.98 -20.44
CA ALA A 705 -5.22 -2.79 -19.72
C ALA A 705 -6.43 -3.30 -20.53
N GLU A 706 -6.49 -3.01 -21.83
CA GLU A 706 -7.51 -3.51 -22.76
C GLU A 706 -7.51 -5.06 -22.83
N ALA A 707 -6.33 -5.68 -22.88
CA ALA A 707 -6.20 -7.14 -22.86
C ALA A 707 -6.56 -7.76 -21.51
N LEU A 708 -6.22 -7.13 -20.38
CA LEU A 708 -6.74 -7.56 -19.06
C LEU A 708 -8.28 -7.49 -19.03
N GLN A 709 -8.87 -6.44 -19.60
CA GLN A 709 -10.33 -6.34 -19.76
C GLN A 709 -10.89 -7.35 -20.78
N TRP A 710 -10.11 -7.87 -21.73
CA TRP A 710 -10.49 -9.03 -22.55
C TRP A 710 -10.47 -10.33 -21.76
N VAL A 711 -9.43 -10.57 -20.94
CA VAL A 711 -9.35 -11.73 -20.02
C VAL A 711 -10.54 -11.74 -19.05
N VAL A 712 -10.98 -10.57 -18.59
CA VAL A 712 -12.20 -10.38 -17.79
C VAL A 712 -13.47 -10.84 -18.53
N ARG A 713 -13.56 -10.66 -19.86
CA ARG A 713 -14.70 -11.12 -20.69
C ARG A 713 -14.63 -12.61 -21.04
N GLU A 714 -13.43 -13.13 -21.31
CA GLU A 714 -13.15 -14.56 -21.51
C GLU A 714 -13.46 -15.37 -20.23
N MET A 715 -13.20 -14.80 -19.07
CA MET A 715 -13.60 -15.38 -17.78
C MET A 715 -15.11 -15.54 -17.66
N ASP A 716 -15.89 -14.49 -18.01
CA ASP A 716 -17.35 -14.55 -17.96
C ASP A 716 -17.89 -15.56 -18.96
N LEU A 717 -17.38 -15.55 -20.21
CA LEU A 717 -17.70 -16.53 -21.25
C LEU A 717 -17.57 -17.97 -20.75
N ARG A 718 -16.43 -18.30 -20.13
CA ARG A 718 -16.20 -19.64 -19.56
C ARG A 718 -17.15 -19.94 -18.40
N TYR A 719 -17.52 -18.96 -17.58
CA TYR A 719 -18.51 -19.17 -16.51
C TYR A 719 -19.93 -19.37 -17.04
N ASP A 720 -20.33 -18.64 -18.09
CA ASP A 720 -21.62 -18.79 -18.78
C ASP A 720 -21.75 -20.22 -19.35
N ASP A 721 -20.72 -20.68 -20.09
CA ASP A 721 -20.66 -22.04 -20.64
C ASP A 721 -20.60 -23.13 -19.56
N LEU A 722 -19.74 -22.97 -18.53
CA LEU A 722 -19.67 -23.92 -17.41
C LEU A 722 -21.03 -24.05 -16.71
N ALA A 723 -21.74 -22.94 -16.50
CA ALA A 723 -23.07 -22.95 -15.91
C ALA A 723 -24.11 -23.62 -16.82
N ALA A 724 -24.10 -23.32 -18.13
CA ALA A 724 -25.01 -23.91 -19.11
C ALA A 724 -24.87 -25.43 -19.22
N PHE A 725 -23.62 -25.94 -19.18
CA PHE A 725 -23.35 -27.39 -19.21
C PHE A 725 -23.37 -28.05 -17.80
N GLY A 726 -23.60 -27.30 -16.73
CA GLY A 726 -23.77 -27.82 -15.35
C GLY A 726 -22.47 -28.12 -14.58
N PHE A 727 -21.32 -27.62 -15.05
CA PHE A 727 -20.01 -27.81 -14.45
C PHE A 727 -19.63 -26.66 -13.49
N ARG A 728 -18.65 -26.91 -12.62
CA ARG A 728 -18.12 -25.90 -11.68
C ARG A 728 -16.67 -25.52 -11.91
N HIS A 729 -15.92 -26.36 -12.61
CA HIS A 729 -14.49 -26.22 -12.85
C HIS A 729 -14.17 -26.65 -14.28
N ILE A 730 -13.28 -25.91 -14.92
CA ILE A 730 -12.74 -26.22 -16.25
C ILE A 730 -12.17 -27.65 -16.34
N ASP A 731 -11.50 -28.15 -15.30
CA ASP A 731 -10.92 -29.49 -15.25
C ASP A 731 -11.96 -30.60 -15.43
N ASP A 732 -13.16 -30.39 -14.88
CA ASP A 732 -14.28 -31.34 -14.96
C ASP A 732 -15.00 -31.25 -16.31
N PHE A 733 -15.15 -30.03 -16.84
CA PHE A 733 -15.71 -29.78 -18.17
C PHE A 733 -14.82 -30.34 -19.27
N ASN A 734 -13.52 -29.99 -19.27
CA ASN A 734 -12.53 -30.48 -20.24
C ASN A 734 -12.46 -32.00 -20.25
N ARG A 735 -12.53 -32.65 -19.07
CA ARG A 735 -12.60 -34.10 -18.96
C ARG A 735 -13.89 -34.65 -19.59
N ALA A 736 -15.04 -34.06 -19.29
CA ALA A 736 -16.31 -34.48 -19.87
C ALA A 736 -16.39 -34.26 -21.40
N VAL A 737 -15.75 -33.21 -21.93
CA VAL A 737 -15.62 -32.97 -23.39
C VAL A 737 -14.70 -34.02 -24.02
N ARG A 738 -13.49 -34.25 -23.46
CA ARG A 738 -12.56 -35.30 -23.90
C ARG A 738 -13.18 -36.71 -23.83
N GLU A 739 -14.12 -36.93 -22.90
CA GLU A 739 -14.88 -38.18 -22.76
C GLU A 739 -16.17 -38.25 -23.61
N GLY A 740 -16.50 -37.22 -24.42
CA GLY A 740 -17.70 -37.18 -25.26
C GLY A 740 -19.04 -37.13 -24.51
N LYS A 741 -19.03 -36.70 -23.24
CA LYS A 741 -20.20 -36.70 -22.34
C LYS A 741 -21.01 -35.40 -22.39
N VAL A 742 -20.42 -34.30 -22.84
CA VAL A 742 -21.13 -33.02 -23.03
C VAL A 742 -21.87 -33.05 -24.36
N LYS A 743 -23.15 -32.69 -24.36
CA LYS A 743 -23.96 -32.55 -25.57
C LYS A 743 -24.22 -31.08 -25.87
N LEU A 744 -24.08 -30.71 -27.14
CA LEU A 744 -24.49 -29.41 -27.66
C LEU A 744 -26.02 -29.23 -27.57
N PRO A 745 -26.51 -27.99 -27.41
CA PRO A 745 -27.93 -27.68 -27.62
C PRO A 745 -28.39 -28.04 -29.04
N GLU A 746 -29.64 -28.47 -29.18
CA GLU A 746 -30.22 -28.80 -30.49
C GLU A 746 -30.24 -27.56 -31.40
N GLY A 747 -29.66 -27.69 -32.61
CA GLY A 747 -29.50 -26.58 -33.56
C GLY A 747 -28.19 -25.78 -33.45
N SER A 748 -27.24 -26.17 -32.58
CA SER A 748 -25.91 -25.55 -32.53
C SER A 748 -24.94 -26.16 -33.55
N GLU A 749 -24.33 -25.33 -34.39
CA GLU A 749 -23.27 -25.71 -35.35
C GLU A 749 -21.86 -25.70 -34.71
N ARG A 750 -21.73 -25.38 -33.41
CA ARG A 750 -20.45 -25.24 -32.70
C ARG A 750 -19.83 -26.62 -32.41
N GLU A 751 -18.53 -26.77 -32.66
CA GLU A 751 -17.76 -27.89 -32.08
C GLU A 751 -17.35 -27.59 -30.63
N LEU A 752 -17.53 -28.57 -29.73
CA LEU A 752 -17.05 -28.48 -28.34
C LEU A 752 -15.63 -29.03 -28.24
N GLN A 753 -14.67 -28.13 -28.06
CA GLN A 753 -13.29 -28.48 -27.72
C GLN A 753 -13.03 -28.28 -26.21
N PRO A 754 -11.94 -28.82 -25.64
CA PRO A 754 -11.49 -28.44 -24.30
C PRO A 754 -11.07 -26.95 -24.27
N TYR A 755 -11.17 -26.29 -23.12
CA TYR A 755 -10.61 -24.95 -22.93
C TYR A 755 -9.16 -25.05 -22.43
N PRO A 756 -8.17 -24.41 -23.08
CA PRO A 756 -6.82 -24.30 -22.52
C PRO A 756 -6.82 -23.44 -21.25
N TYR A 757 -5.94 -23.74 -20.29
CA TYR A 757 -5.61 -22.80 -19.23
C TYR A 757 -5.05 -21.51 -19.83
N LEU A 758 -5.43 -20.36 -19.29
CA LEU A 758 -4.98 -19.06 -19.77
C LEU A 758 -4.04 -18.44 -18.73
N LEU A 759 -2.73 -18.48 -19.01
CA LEU A 759 -1.71 -17.93 -18.14
C LEU A 759 -1.30 -16.54 -18.65
N VAL A 760 -1.69 -15.52 -17.88
CA VAL A 760 -1.40 -14.11 -18.13
C VAL A 760 -0.19 -13.70 -17.30
N ILE A 761 0.85 -13.15 -17.94
CA ILE A 761 2.11 -12.77 -17.28
C ILE A 761 2.39 -11.29 -17.58
N VAL A 762 2.58 -10.51 -16.51
CA VAL A 762 2.91 -9.08 -16.59
C VAL A 762 4.26 -8.85 -15.94
N ASP A 763 5.30 -8.50 -16.71
CA ASP A 763 6.65 -8.33 -16.17
C ASP A 763 6.76 -7.13 -15.22
N GLU A 764 6.14 -6.00 -15.58
CA GLU A 764 6.18 -4.76 -14.81
C GLU A 764 4.79 -4.15 -14.67
N LEU A 765 4.06 -4.61 -13.66
CA LEU A 765 2.78 -4.04 -13.24
C LEU A 765 2.87 -2.53 -12.96
N ALA A 766 4.03 -2.03 -12.52
CA ALA A 766 4.20 -0.61 -12.21
C ALA A 766 3.95 0.29 -13.43
N ASP A 767 4.39 -0.12 -14.62
CA ASP A 767 4.27 0.70 -15.83
C ASP A 767 2.82 0.66 -16.38
N LEU A 768 2.02 -0.35 -16.03
CA LEU A 768 0.57 -0.39 -16.24
C LEU A 768 -0.17 0.52 -15.25
N MET A 769 0.14 0.40 -13.96
CA MET A 769 -0.46 1.22 -12.89
C MET A 769 -0.14 2.72 -13.04
N MET A 770 0.96 3.08 -13.68
CA MET A 770 1.28 4.47 -14.01
C MET A 770 0.46 5.06 -15.18
N VAL A 771 -0.23 4.24 -15.98
CA VAL A 771 -0.95 4.69 -17.19
C VAL A 771 -2.47 4.52 -17.06
N ALA A 772 -2.94 3.43 -16.46
CA ALA A 772 -4.37 3.14 -16.30
C ALA A 772 -4.65 2.42 -14.95
N PRO A 773 -4.33 3.05 -13.80
CA PRO A 773 -4.36 2.38 -12.50
C PRO A 773 -5.72 1.76 -12.17
N ARG A 774 -6.81 2.48 -12.45
CA ARG A 774 -8.17 2.01 -12.19
C ARG A 774 -8.52 0.79 -13.05
N ASP A 775 -8.41 0.91 -14.37
CA ASP A 775 -8.88 -0.13 -15.29
C ASP A 775 -8.06 -1.43 -15.15
N VAL A 776 -6.80 -1.30 -14.72
CA VAL A 776 -5.89 -2.41 -14.38
C VAL A 776 -6.21 -3.00 -13.01
N GLU A 777 -6.42 -2.20 -11.97
CA GLU A 777 -6.80 -2.69 -10.64
C GLU A 777 -8.18 -3.37 -10.64
N ASP A 778 -9.20 -2.75 -11.26
CA ASP A 778 -10.55 -3.31 -11.40
C ASP A 778 -10.52 -4.65 -12.16
N ALA A 779 -9.72 -4.76 -13.23
CA ALA A 779 -9.53 -6.02 -13.96
C ALA A 779 -8.81 -7.08 -13.12
N ILE A 780 -7.70 -6.73 -12.47
CA ILE A 780 -6.95 -7.66 -11.60
C ILE A 780 -7.84 -8.18 -10.47
N VAL A 781 -8.60 -7.32 -9.80
CA VAL A 781 -9.53 -7.71 -8.73
C VAL A 781 -10.61 -8.65 -9.25
N ARG A 782 -11.22 -8.35 -10.41
CA ARG A 782 -12.28 -9.19 -10.99
C ARG A 782 -11.78 -10.57 -11.44
N ILE A 783 -10.59 -10.63 -12.05
CA ILE A 783 -9.91 -11.89 -12.39
C ILE A 783 -9.60 -12.67 -11.11
N THR A 784 -8.90 -12.07 -10.16
CA THR A 784 -8.36 -12.77 -8.98
C THR A 784 -9.43 -13.30 -8.01
N GLN A 785 -10.66 -12.78 -8.07
CA GLN A 785 -11.79 -13.27 -7.27
C GLN A 785 -12.50 -14.49 -7.86
N LEU A 786 -12.48 -14.67 -9.18
CA LEU A 786 -13.35 -15.63 -9.87
C LEU A 786 -12.60 -16.60 -10.79
N ALA A 787 -11.52 -16.17 -11.44
CA ALA A 787 -11.02 -16.83 -12.64
C ALA A 787 -10.34 -18.19 -12.42
N ARG A 788 -10.03 -18.55 -11.16
CA ARG A 788 -9.51 -19.88 -10.77
C ARG A 788 -10.29 -21.04 -11.39
N ALA A 789 -11.62 -21.00 -11.33
CA ALA A 789 -12.45 -22.11 -11.80
C ALA A 789 -12.61 -22.15 -13.33
N ALA A 790 -12.39 -21.01 -14.00
CA ALA A 790 -12.33 -20.87 -15.46
C ALA A 790 -10.94 -21.19 -16.03
N GLY A 791 -9.98 -21.63 -15.20
CA GLY A 791 -8.62 -21.97 -15.61
C GLY A 791 -7.77 -20.78 -16.05
N ILE A 792 -8.07 -19.59 -15.53
CA ILE A 792 -7.34 -18.37 -15.87
C ILE A 792 -6.43 -18.01 -14.69
N HIS A 793 -5.16 -17.82 -14.99
CA HIS A 793 -4.08 -17.69 -14.02
C HIS A 793 -3.26 -16.44 -14.30
N LEU A 794 -2.78 -15.79 -13.23
CA LEU A 794 -2.19 -14.45 -13.32
C LEU A 794 -0.88 -14.36 -12.53
N VAL A 795 0.23 -14.13 -13.23
CA VAL A 795 1.54 -13.84 -12.64
C VAL A 795 1.80 -12.34 -12.81
N LEU A 796 1.64 -11.59 -11.73
CA LEU A 796 1.95 -10.16 -11.68
C LEU A 796 3.37 -9.99 -11.17
N ALA A 797 4.24 -9.35 -11.94
CA ALA A 797 5.58 -9.02 -11.52
C ALA A 797 5.81 -7.50 -11.42
N THR A 798 6.74 -7.09 -10.55
CA THR A 798 7.12 -5.67 -10.39
C THR A 798 8.55 -5.51 -9.87
N GLN A 799 9.30 -4.55 -10.41
CA GLN A 799 10.55 -4.07 -9.83
C GLN A 799 10.34 -2.87 -8.89
N ARG A 800 9.12 -2.32 -8.83
CA ARG A 800 8.72 -1.21 -7.94
C ARG A 800 7.66 -1.67 -6.92
N PRO A 801 8.06 -2.31 -5.81
CA PRO A 801 7.15 -2.73 -4.74
C PRO A 801 6.70 -1.54 -3.85
N SER A 802 6.05 -0.53 -4.44
CA SER A 802 5.40 0.56 -3.68
C SER A 802 3.93 0.23 -3.38
N VAL A 803 3.34 0.95 -2.42
CA VAL A 803 1.91 0.81 -2.06
C VAL A 803 0.97 1.19 -3.20
N ASP A 804 1.42 2.09 -4.08
CA ASP A 804 0.65 2.61 -5.22
C ASP A 804 0.60 1.62 -6.40
N VAL A 805 1.62 0.74 -6.50
CA VAL A 805 1.68 -0.34 -7.50
C VAL A 805 1.07 -1.64 -6.95
N VAL A 806 1.38 -1.97 -5.70
CA VAL A 806 0.94 -3.21 -5.03
C VAL A 806 -0.08 -2.83 -3.95
N THR A 807 -1.26 -2.46 -4.42
CA THR A 807 -2.33 -1.88 -3.60
C THR A 807 -2.90 -2.86 -2.58
N GLY A 808 -3.67 -2.33 -1.61
CA GLY A 808 -4.40 -3.15 -0.65
C GLY A 808 -5.38 -4.14 -1.28
N LEU A 809 -5.98 -3.81 -2.44
CA LEU A 809 -6.92 -4.69 -3.14
C LEU A 809 -6.18 -5.80 -3.89
N ILE A 810 -5.09 -5.49 -4.58
CA ILE A 810 -4.26 -6.50 -5.26
C ILE A 810 -3.75 -7.53 -4.24
N LYS A 811 -3.25 -7.09 -3.07
CA LYS A 811 -2.79 -8.00 -2.01
C LYS A 811 -3.88 -8.81 -1.34
N ALA A 812 -5.10 -8.28 -1.25
CA ALA A 812 -6.24 -9.00 -0.66
C ALA A 812 -6.67 -10.20 -1.53
N ASN A 813 -6.50 -10.12 -2.86
CA ASN A 813 -6.95 -11.15 -3.79
C ASN A 813 -5.80 -11.99 -4.39
N VAL A 814 -4.53 -11.58 -4.24
CA VAL A 814 -3.34 -12.36 -4.64
C VAL A 814 -2.61 -12.92 -3.41
N PRO A 815 -2.92 -14.17 -2.98
CA PRO A 815 -2.40 -14.73 -1.73
C PRO A 815 -1.02 -15.40 -1.86
N SER A 816 -0.68 -15.95 -3.04
CA SER A 816 0.64 -16.54 -3.28
C SER A 816 1.63 -15.46 -3.69
N ARG A 817 2.78 -15.36 -3.02
CA ARG A 817 3.72 -14.25 -3.25
C ARG A 817 5.18 -14.72 -3.17
N LEU A 818 6.01 -14.20 -4.07
CA LEU A 818 7.44 -14.48 -4.17
C LEU A 818 8.22 -13.16 -4.11
N ALA A 819 8.93 -12.92 -3.01
CA ALA A 819 9.77 -11.75 -2.83
C ALA A 819 11.24 -12.12 -3.00
N PHE A 820 11.90 -11.62 -4.04
CA PHE A 820 13.36 -11.58 -4.14
C PHE A 820 13.91 -10.39 -3.34
N ALA A 821 15.23 -10.24 -3.29
CA ALA A 821 15.90 -9.16 -2.56
C ALA A 821 15.33 -7.77 -2.85
N THR A 822 14.97 -7.04 -1.79
CA THR A 822 14.40 -5.68 -1.85
C THR A 822 15.31 -4.65 -1.18
N SER A 823 15.36 -3.44 -1.73
CA SER A 823 16.18 -2.34 -1.22
C SER A 823 15.86 -1.89 0.21
N SER A 824 14.64 -2.12 0.70
CA SER A 824 14.23 -1.72 2.05
C SER A 824 13.24 -2.67 2.74
N LEU A 825 13.16 -2.52 4.06
CA LEU A 825 12.17 -3.17 4.92
C LEU A 825 10.72 -2.66 4.68
N ALA A 826 10.55 -1.51 4.03
CA ALA A 826 9.23 -1.04 3.59
C ALA A 826 8.75 -1.90 2.41
N ASP A 827 9.60 -2.07 1.39
CA ASP A 827 9.36 -2.90 0.21
C ASP A 827 9.00 -4.35 0.58
N SER A 828 9.78 -4.97 1.48
CA SER A 828 9.47 -6.32 2.00
C SER A 828 8.07 -6.41 2.59
N ARG A 829 7.60 -5.37 3.29
CA ARG A 829 6.24 -5.31 3.86
C ARG A 829 5.18 -4.96 2.83
N VAL A 830 5.51 -4.25 1.76
CA VAL A 830 4.60 -4.11 0.63
C VAL A 830 4.32 -5.50 0.06
N ILE A 831 5.34 -6.30 -0.25
CA ILE A 831 5.14 -7.62 -0.88
C ILE A 831 4.56 -8.67 0.09
N LEU A 832 5.25 -8.93 1.21
CA LEU A 832 4.98 -10.07 2.10
C LEU A 832 4.09 -9.74 3.31
N ASP A 833 3.70 -8.47 3.50
CA ASP A 833 3.13 -7.94 4.77
C ASP A 833 4.06 -8.07 6.00
N GLN A 834 5.29 -8.58 5.82
CA GLN A 834 6.29 -8.80 6.88
C GLN A 834 7.72 -8.47 6.40
N PRO A 835 8.65 -8.15 7.32
CA PRO A 835 10.08 -8.05 6.97
C PRO A 835 10.69 -9.42 6.62
N GLY A 836 11.80 -9.38 5.89
CA GLY A 836 12.60 -10.54 5.50
C GLY A 836 13.30 -10.38 4.16
N ALA A 837 12.63 -9.76 3.16
CA ALA A 837 13.18 -9.63 1.81
C ALA A 837 14.32 -8.61 1.73
N GLU A 838 14.43 -7.71 2.70
CA GLU A 838 15.57 -6.79 2.84
C GLU A 838 16.89 -7.45 3.31
N LYS A 839 16.89 -8.78 3.50
CA LYS A 839 18.02 -9.60 3.97
C LYS A 839 18.30 -10.79 3.05
N LEU A 840 17.73 -10.75 1.85
CA LEU A 840 18.04 -11.67 0.77
C LEU A 840 19.21 -11.11 -0.04
N ILE A 841 20.07 -12.00 -0.52
CA ILE A 841 21.41 -11.68 -0.99
C ILE A 841 21.46 -11.56 -2.53
N GLY A 842 20.29 -11.42 -3.16
CA GLY A 842 20.09 -11.33 -4.61
C GLY A 842 20.38 -12.62 -5.37
N LYS A 843 20.49 -12.52 -6.69
CA LYS A 843 20.79 -13.64 -7.62
C LYS A 843 19.88 -14.87 -7.42
N GLY A 844 18.58 -14.65 -7.28
CA GLY A 844 17.57 -15.70 -7.12
C GLY A 844 17.26 -16.09 -5.67
N ASP A 845 17.97 -15.57 -4.68
CA ASP A 845 17.61 -15.76 -3.26
C ASP A 845 16.26 -15.08 -2.96
N GLY A 846 15.28 -15.87 -2.51
CA GLY A 846 13.86 -15.51 -2.47
C GLY A 846 13.13 -16.00 -1.21
N LEU A 847 12.06 -15.28 -0.86
CA LEU A 847 11.06 -15.67 0.15
C LEU A 847 9.73 -15.95 -0.53
N PHE A 848 9.30 -17.20 -0.46
CA PHE A 848 8.06 -17.67 -1.05
C PHE A 848 6.98 -17.91 0.02
N LEU A 849 5.84 -17.26 -0.14
CA LEU A 849 4.65 -17.38 0.69
C LEU A 849 3.52 -18.01 -0.15
N PRO A 850 3.31 -19.33 -0.10
CA PRO A 850 2.19 -19.96 -0.79
C PRO A 850 0.85 -19.65 -0.12
N MET A 851 -0.24 -19.69 -0.90
CA MET A 851 -1.61 -19.54 -0.42
C MET A 851 -1.88 -20.42 0.82
N GLY A 852 -2.30 -19.79 1.92
CA GLY A 852 -2.64 -20.45 3.18
C GLY A 852 -1.47 -20.63 4.17
N ALA A 853 -0.23 -20.34 3.78
CA ALA A 853 0.89 -20.28 4.71
C ALA A 853 0.91 -18.96 5.52
N ASN A 854 1.30 -19.04 6.79
CA ASN A 854 1.45 -17.88 7.68
C ASN A 854 2.92 -17.41 7.85
N LYS A 855 3.85 -18.02 7.12
CA LYS A 855 5.28 -17.70 7.12
C LYS A 855 5.86 -18.03 5.74
N PRO A 856 6.72 -17.17 5.16
CA PRO A 856 7.41 -17.50 3.93
C PRO A 856 8.53 -18.50 4.18
N THR A 857 8.70 -19.43 3.24
CA THR A 857 9.85 -20.33 3.13
C THR A 857 10.93 -19.64 2.28
N ARG A 858 12.21 -19.76 2.67
CA ARG A 858 13.31 -19.25 1.84
C ARG A 858 13.69 -20.31 0.80
N LEU A 859 13.86 -19.88 -0.45
CA LEU A 859 14.33 -20.70 -1.56
C LEU A 859 15.39 -19.95 -2.37
N GLN A 860 16.25 -20.71 -3.03
CA GLN A 860 17.07 -20.25 -4.13
C GLN A 860 16.31 -20.55 -5.43
N GLY A 861 15.99 -19.49 -6.18
CA GLY A 861 15.32 -19.58 -7.47
C GLY A 861 16.09 -20.44 -8.47
N ALA A 862 15.34 -21.16 -9.31
CA ALA A 862 15.89 -21.78 -10.51
C ALA A 862 16.50 -20.72 -11.45
N PHE A 863 17.44 -21.16 -12.28
CA PHE A 863 18.10 -20.37 -13.32
C PHE A 863 18.05 -21.14 -14.64
N VAL A 864 17.86 -20.40 -15.73
CA VAL A 864 17.91 -20.87 -17.11
C VAL A 864 18.62 -19.81 -17.95
N THR A 865 19.44 -20.25 -18.90
CA THR A 865 20.22 -19.40 -19.80
C THR A 865 19.40 -18.91 -21.00
N GLU A 866 19.86 -17.84 -21.64
CA GLU A 866 19.27 -17.36 -22.90
C GLU A 866 19.41 -18.38 -24.05
N GLU A 867 20.48 -19.21 -24.01
CA GLU A 867 20.72 -20.29 -24.99
C GLU A 867 19.71 -21.44 -24.81
N GLU A 868 19.46 -21.89 -23.57
CA GLU A 868 18.39 -22.87 -23.26
C GLU A 868 17.00 -22.35 -23.64
N ILE A 869 16.67 -21.09 -23.33
CA ILE A 869 15.41 -20.46 -23.73
C ILE A 869 15.30 -20.46 -25.26
N GLY A 870 16.36 -20.05 -25.97
CA GLY A 870 16.40 -20.01 -27.43
C GLY A 870 16.17 -21.39 -28.07
N ALA A 871 16.81 -22.45 -27.54
CA ALA A 871 16.63 -23.81 -28.02
C ALA A 871 15.19 -24.32 -27.83
N VAL A 872 14.60 -24.09 -26.65
CA VAL A 872 13.21 -24.48 -26.34
C VAL A 872 12.20 -23.67 -27.17
N VAL A 873 12.42 -22.37 -27.33
CA VAL A 873 11.60 -21.50 -28.19
C VAL A 873 11.66 -21.94 -29.65
N GLN A 874 12.84 -22.28 -30.17
CA GLN A 874 12.98 -22.70 -31.56
C GLN A 874 12.27 -24.04 -31.82
N HIS A 875 12.44 -25.04 -30.94
CA HIS A 875 11.72 -26.32 -31.00
C HIS A 875 10.19 -26.14 -31.02
N CYS A 876 9.67 -25.16 -30.27
CA CYS A 876 8.24 -24.84 -30.29
C CYS A 876 7.78 -24.15 -31.59
N LYS A 877 8.64 -23.34 -32.22
CA LYS A 877 8.32 -22.54 -33.41
C LYS A 877 8.48 -23.30 -34.73
N ASP A 878 9.42 -24.25 -34.78
CA ASP A 878 9.61 -25.13 -35.96
C ASP A 878 8.42 -26.09 -36.18
N GLN A 879 7.60 -26.31 -35.15
CA GLN A 879 6.43 -27.18 -35.21
C GLN A 879 5.14 -26.46 -35.62
N MET A 880 4.89 -25.25 -35.10
CA MET A 880 3.62 -24.55 -35.34
C MET A 880 3.77 -23.03 -35.24
N ALA A 881 3.16 -22.30 -36.19
CA ALA A 881 3.02 -20.85 -36.15
C ALA A 881 1.91 -20.42 -35.16
N PRO A 882 2.01 -19.23 -34.54
CA PRO A 882 1.01 -18.74 -33.61
C PRO A 882 -0.27 -18.30 -34.32
N VAL A 883 -1.42 -18.72 -33.78
CA VAL A 883 -2.75 -18.25 -34.20
C VAL A 883 -3.15 -17.11 -33.28
N PHE A 884 -2.95 -15.87 -33.72
CA PHE A 884 -3.28 -14.68 -32.96
C PHE A 884 -4.76 -14.30 -33.10
N ARG A 885 -5.34 -13.77 -32.01
CA ARG A 885 -6.70 -13.22 -31.96
C ARG A 885 -6.69 -11.70 -31.94
N GLU A 886 -7.38 -11.09 -32.90
CA GLU A 886 -7.46 -9.63 -33.01
C GLU A 886 -8.33 -8.99 -31.91
N ASP A 887 -9.38 -9.68 -31.44
CA ASP A 887 -10.34 -9.17 -30.44
C ASP A 887 -9.75 -8.96 -29.02
N VAL A 888 -8.52 -9.44 -28.79
CA VAL A 888 -7.77 -9.23 -27.54
C VAL A 888 -7.24 -7.80 -27.42
N VAL A 889 -6.84 -7.20 -28.55
CA VAL A 889 -6.09 -5.92 -28.59
C VAL A 889 -6.75 -4.87 -29.51
N VAL A 890 -7.74 -5.26 -30.31
CA VAL A 890 -8.76 -4.33 -30.79
C VAL A 890 -9.63 -3.94 -29.59
N GLY A 891 -9.14 -2.97 -28.81
CA GLY A 891 -9.94 -2.31 -27.80
C GLY A 891 -11.26 -1.87 -28.41
N THR A 892 -12.38 -2.21 -27.77
CA THR A 892 -13.71 -1.88 -28.27
C THR A 892 -13.75 -0.40 -28.61
N GLN A 893 -13.96 -0.05 -29.88
CA GLN A 893 -14.59 1.23 -30.22
C GLN A 893 -15.78 1.33 -29.28
N LYS A 894 -15.81 2.35 -28.42
CA LYS A 894 -16.94 2.52 -27.50
C LYS A 894 -18.17 2.65 -28.38
N LYS A 895 -18.96 1.57 -28.45
CA LYS A 895 -20.33 1.60 -28.95
C LYS A 895 -21.00 2.63 -28.04
N LYS A 896 -21.17 3.86 -28.53
CA LYS A 896 -21.50 5.03 -27.68
C LYS A 896 -22.76 4.66 -26.91
N GLU A 897 -22.60 4.33 -25.63
CA GLU A 897 -23.73 4.18 -24.72
C GLU A 897 -24.42 5.54 -24.75
N ILE A 898 -25.64 5.53 -25.26
CA ILE A 898 -26.44 6.75 -25.39
C ILE A 898 -26.75 7.16 -23.95
N ASP A 899 -26.17 8.28 -23.50
CA ASP A 899 -26.41 8.82 -22.16
C ASP A 899 -27.91 8.77 -21.84
N GLU A 900 -28.30 8.11 -20.74
CA GLU A 900 -29.70 8.02 -20.33
C GLU A 900 -30.31 9.43 -20.09
N ASP A 901 -29.45 10.42 -19.81
CA ASP A 901 -29.76 11.86 -19.70
C ASP A 901 -30.27 12.51 -21.01
N ILE A 902 -30.18 11.86 -22.17
CA ILE A 902 -30.65 12.40 -23.46
C ILE A 902 -32.18 12.37 -23.59
N GLY A 903 -32.87 11.49 -22.84
CA GLY A 903 -34.28 11.13 -23.07
C GLY A 903 -35.27 12.30 -23.14
N ASP A 904 -35.14 13.30 -22.27
CA ASP A 904 -36.01 14.48 -22.22
C ASP A 904 -35.60 15.62 -23.19
N ASP A 905 -34.40 15.56 -23.78
CA ASP A 905 -33.79 16.65 -24.57
C ASP A 905 -33.53 16.30 -26.05
N LEU A 906 -33.87 15.08 -26.50
CA LEU A 906 -33.62 14.59 -27.87
C LEU A 906 -34.24 15.48 -28.97
N ASP A 907 -35.53 15.83 -28.87
CA ASP A 907 -36.21 16.71 -29.84
C ASP A 907 -35.58 18.12 -29.90
N LEU A 908 -35.09 18.59 -28.76
CA LEU A 908 -34.45 19.89 -28.61
C LEU A 908 -33.03 19.89 -29.18
N LEU A 909 -32.32 18.76 -29.10
CA LEU A 909 -31.04 18.54 -29.78
C LEU A 909 -31.21 18.46 -31.30
N CYS A 910 -32.25 17.79 -31.79
CA CYS A 910 -32.60 17.80 -33.22
C CYS A 910 -32.84 19.24 -33.73
N GLN A 911 -33.68 20.02 -33.02
CA GLN A 911 -33.95 21.42 -33.36
C GLN A 911 -32.72 22.33 -33.26
N ALA A 912 -31.80 22.05 -32.33
CA ALA A 912 -30.53 22.76 -32.23
C ALA A 912 -29.59 22.44 -33.41
N ALA A 913 -29.49 21.17 -33.79
CA ALA A 913 -28.68 20.72 -34.93
C ALA A 913 -29.22 21.27 -36.26
N GLU A 914 -30.53 21.12 -36.52
CA GLU A 914 -31.22 21.72 -37.68
C GLU A 914 -30.95 23.22 -37.79
N LEU A 915 -31.09 23.97 -36.69
CA LEU A 915 -30.90 25.41 -36.67
C LEU A 915 -29.43 25.83 -36.86
N VAL A 916 -28.47 25.11 -36.25
CA VAL A 916 -27.04 25.41 -36.39
C VAL A 916 -26.53 25.04 -37.78
N VAL A 917 -26.92 23.89 -38.33
CA VAL A 917 -26.52 23.44 -39.68
C VAL A 917 -27.17 24.29 -40.77
N SER A 918 -28.46 24.63 -40.67
CA SER A 918 -29.14 25.48 -41.67
C SER A 918 -28.67 26.95 -41.65
N THR A 919 -28.19 27.46 -40.52
CA THR A 919 -27.62 28.83 -40.41
C THR A 919 -26.09 28.88 -40.52
N GLN A 920 -25.41 27.72 -40.52
CA GLN A 920 -23.95 27.56 -40.47
C GLN A 920 -23.30 28.43 -39.36
N PHE A 921 -23.94 28.51 -38.18
CA PHE A 921 -23.53 29.44 -37.11
C PHE A 921 -23.75 28.88 -35.68
N GLY A 922 -22.74 28.17 -35.16
CA GLY A 922 -22.79 27.50 -33.85
C GLY A 922 -22.63 28.42 -32.65
N SER A 923 -23.66 29.20 -32.28
CA SER A 923 -23.61 30.11 -31.12
C SER A 923 -24.64 29.78 -30.02
N THR A 924 -24.17 29.64 -28.78
CA THR A 924 -25.01 29.45 -27.58
C THR A 924 -26.09 30.54 -27.46
N SER A 925 -25.71 31.82 -27.59
CA SER A 925 -26.61 32.97 -27.55
C SER A 925 -27.66 32.96 -28.67
N MET A 926 -27.33 32.36 -29.82
CA MET A 926 -28.28 32.18 -30.93
C MET A 926 -29.32 31.11 -30.56
N LEU A 927 -28.89 29.95 -30.05
CA LEU A 927 -29.78 28.89 -29.56
C LEU A 927 -30.70 29.38 -28.44
N GLN A 928 -30.18 30.11 -27.44
CA GLN A 928 -31.00 30.70 -26.36
C GLN A 928 -32.17 31.53 -26.92
N ARG A 929 -31.89 32.44 -27.86
CA ARG A 929 -32.88 33.37 -28.39
C ARG A 929 -33.89 32.69 -29.32
N LYS A 930 -33.48 31.64 -30.05
CA LYS A 930 -34.32 30.94 -31.03
C LYS A 930 -35.15 29.82 -30.40
N LEU A 931 -34.54 28.95 -29.59
CA LEU A 931 -35.21 27.83 -28.92
C LEU A 931 -35.81 28.22 -27.55
N ARG A 932 -35.61 29.47 -27.09
CA ARG A 932 -36.07 30.00 -25.79
C ARG A 932 -35.53 29.25 -24.57
N VAL A 933 -34.32 28.71 -24.68
CA VAL A 933 -33.66 27.92 -23.64
C VAL A 933 -32.71 28.75 -22.76
N GLY A 934 -32.54 28.34 -21.51
CA GLY A 934 -31.58 28.96 -20.58
C GLY A 934 -30.11 28.72 -20.98
N PHE A 935 -29.20 29.58 -20.54
CA PHE A 935 -27.78 29.57 -20.94
C PHE A 935 -27.11 28.21 -20.77
N ALA A 936 -27.24 27.59 -19.57
CA ALA A 936 -26.67 26.27 -19.30
C ALA A 936 -27.23 25.15 -20.21
N LYS A 937 -28.47 25.28 -20.69
CA LYS A 937 -29.08 24.32 -21.62
C LYS A 937 -28.60 24.56 -23.05
N ALA A 938 -28.47 25.81 -23.48
CA ALA A 938 -27.83 26.15 -24.76
C ALA A 938 -26.36 25.72 -24.83
N GLY A 939 -25.62 25.83 -23.72
CA GLY A 939 -24.26 25.31 -23.59
C GLY A 939 -24.22 23.80 -23.81
N ARG A 940 -24.96 23.02 -23.00
CA ARG A 940 -25.03 21.56 -23.16
C ARG A 940 -25.46 21.11 -24.55
N LEU A 941 -26.37 21.83 -25.22
CA LEU A 941 -26.75 21.52 -26.60
C LEU A 941 -25.58 21.70 -27.59
N MET A 942 -24.76 22.75 -27.43
CA MET A 942 -23.53 22.91 -28.22
C MET A 942 -22.52 21.79 -27.93
N ASP A 943 -22.33 21.42 -26.67
CA ASP A 943 -21.37 20.37 -26.26
C ASP A 943 -21.84 18.96 -26.71
N LEU A 944 -23.16 18.72 -26.72
CA LEU A 944 -23.78 17.52 -27.30
C LEU A 944 -23.65 17.46 -28.83
N MET A 945 -23.58 18.61 -29.52
CA MET A 945 -23.28 18.68 -30.95
C MET A 945 -21.78 18.51 -31.24
N GLU A 946 -20.90 19.01 -30.37
CA GLU A 946 -19.44 18.83 -30.47
C GLU A 946 -19.05 17.35 -30.29
N SER A 947 -19.62 16.66 -29.30
CA SER A 947 -19.43 15.21 -29.08
C SER A 947 -20.04 14.29 -30.17
N ARG A 948 -20.64 14.88 -31.20
CA ARG A 948 -21.23 14.23 -32.40
C ARG A 948 -20.61 14.74 -33.70
N ASP A 949 -19.53 15.52 -33.62
CA ASP A 949 -18.79 16.06 -34.78
C ASP A 949 -19.66 16.97 -35.69
N ILE A 950 -20.70 17.59 -35.13
CA ILE A 950 -21.61 18.51 -35.83
C ILE A 950 -21.05 19.95 -35.81
N VAL A 951 -20.38 20.30 -34.71
CA VAL A 951 -19.68 21.58 -34.52
C VAL A 951 -18.26 21.34 -34.02
N GLY A 952 -17.35 22.25 -34.35
CA GLY A 952 -15.96 22.23 -33.88
C GLY A 952 -15.82 22.60 -32.39
N PRO A 953 -14.59 22.53 -31.84
CA PRO A 953 -14.31 22.81 -30.44
C PRO A 953 -14.55 24.27 -30.04
N SER A 954 -14.71 24.50 -28.74
CA SER A 954 -15.11 25.81 -28.19
C SER A 954 -14.01 26.88 -28.24
N GLU A 955 -13.98 27.72 -29.29
CA GLU A 955 -13.13 28.94 -29.38
C GLU A 955 -13.57 30.09 -28.43
N GLY A 956 -13.64 29.81 -27.13
CA GLY A 956 -13.96 30.79 -26.09
C GLY A 956 -15.33 31.43 -26.28
N SER A 957 -15.36 32.73 -26.64
CA SER A 957 -16.58 33.55 -26.78
C SER A 957 -17.08 33.72 -28.21
N LYS A 958 -16.41 33.12 -29.21
CA LYS A 958 -16.89 33.10 -30.60
C LYS A 958 -18.02 32.07 -30.79
N ALA A 959 -18.65 32.09 -31.96
CA ALA A 959 -19.40 30.93 -32.44
C ALA A 959 -18.41 29.78 -32.75
N ARG A 960 -18.82 28.54 -32.49
CA ARG A 960 -18.09 27.33 -32.95
C ARG A 960 -18.37 27.13 -34.44
N ASP A 961 -17.36 26.70 -35.18
CA ASP A 961 -17.49 26.32 -36.58
C ASP A 961 -18.48 25.15 -36.73
N VAL A 962 -19.19 25.10 -37.84
CA VAL A 962 -20.12 24.01 -38.16
C VAL A 962 -19.43 23.06 -39.13
N LEU A 963 -19.34 21.79 -38.76
CA LEU A 963 -18.58 20.78 -39.51
C LEU A 963 -19.44 20.06 -40.55
N VAL A 964 -20.77 20.05 -40.33
CA VAL A 964 -21.78 19.40 -41.17
C VAL A 964 -22.40 20.41 -42.14
N LYS A 965 -22.55 20.03 -43.41
CA LYS A 965 -23.22 20.86 -44.43
C LYS A 965 -24.73 20.70 -44.40
N ALA A 966 -25.44 21.67 -44.97
CA ALA A 966 -26.90 21.63 -45.10
C ALA A 966 -27.39 20.36 -45.83
N ASP A 967 -26.65 19.89 -46.83
CA ASP A 967 -26.99 18.70 -47.63
C ASP A 967 -26.82 17.36 -46.85
N GLU A 968 -26.11 17.40 -45.72
CA GLU A 968 -25.78 16.23 -44.88
C GLU A 968 -26.72 16.13 -43.65
N LEU A 969 -27.62 17.11 -43.47
CA LEU A 969 -28.45 17.29 -42.27
C LEU A 969 -29.41 16.12 -41.98
N ASP A 970 -30.07 15.56 -42.99
CA ASP A 970 -31.01 14.44 -42.79
C ASP A 970 -30.30 13.17 -42.29
N GLY A 971 -29.04 12.96 -42.72
CA GLY A 971 -28.18 11.90 -42.20
C GLY A 971 -27.78 12.12 -40.74
N VAL A 972 -27.52 13.37 -40.35
CA VAL A 972 -27.21 13.71 -38.95
C VAL A 972 -28.44 13.60 -38.05
N LEU A 973 -29.63 14.01 -38.52
CA LEU A 973 -30.87 13.91 -37.75
C LEU A 973 -31.32 12.46 -37.53
N SER A 974 -31.18 11.59 -38.53
CA SER A 974 -31.45 10.15 -38.38
C SER A 974 -30.47 9.48 -37.42
N VAL A 975 -29.17 9.79 -37.51
CA VAL A 975 -28.14 9.34 -36.54
C VAL A 975 -28.43 9.84 -35.11
N ILE A 976 -28.89 11.08 -34.93
CA ILE A 976 -29.28 11.60 -33.60
C ILE A 976 -30.47 10.81 -33.02
N ARG A 977 -31.46 10.45 -33.85
CA ARG A 977 -32.66 9.70 -33.44
C ARG A 977 -32.43 8.20 -33.23
N GLY A 978 -31.28 7.67 -33.63
CA GLY A 978 -31.04 6.22 -33.66
C GLY A 978 -31.75 5.50 -34.82
N GLU A 979 -32.21 6.24 -35.83
CA GLU A 979 -32.82 5.70 -37.06
C GLU A 979 -31.70 5.22 -37.99
N SER A 980 -31.17 4.02 -37.73
CA SER A 980 -30.07 3.43 -38.50
C SER A 980 -30.44 3.18 -39.97
N SER A 981 -29.58 3.65 -40.88
CA SER A 981 -29.42 3.08 -42.24
C SER A 981 -28.45 1.89 -42.21
#